data_AF-A0A9Q9W782-F1
#
_entry.id   AF-A0A9Q9W782-F1
#
_cell.length_a   1.000
_cell.length_b   1.000
_cell.length_c   1.000
_cell.angle_alpha   90.00
_cell.angle_beta   90.00
_cell.angle_gamma   90.00
#
_symmetry.space_group_name_H-M   'P 1'
#
loop_
_entity.id
_entity.type
_entity.pdbx_description
1 polymer ?
#
loop_
_entity_poly.entity_id
_entity_poly.type
_entity_poly.pdbx_seq_one_letter_code
_entity_poly.pdbx_strand_id
1 'polypeptide(L)'
;MFSVSHKTAFVVDHCPYMAESCRQLIECDMLTKSRSQGVIPLAPVSKSLWTCAIECSMEYCRILFDVYPTWKLVNYIVSDSEVHILNSWKQEDQNTHELMAALAAVGPPNPRQDPECCSVLHGLVAAVESLCKITEYQHESRTTLMDTADRVANRGRIICLTNAKSDTHVRMLEDCVLETIQEQNKRAAGSDRLMPIQQCELVLVHIYPQGEETLVSDRQKKELSSMLSSEVHSVRAGRYLASKLNVLVQQHFDLASTTITNIPMKEEQHANTSANYDVELLHHRDAHMEFIKSGDLHMAGSTSRDSGLKETVTLKWCTPRTNSVELHYCTGAYRISPVDVNSRPSSCLTNFLLNGRSVLLEQPRKSGSKVISHMLSSHGGEIFLHVLNSTRSTLEDPPSISEGCGGRVTDYRITDFGEFMRENRLTPFPDSMIDAAGRTPVERAKSQLERYTRYWPMIISQTTIFNMQAVVPLANLIVKDTLTDEDVLTCQKTVYNLVDMERKSDPLPISTVGSRGKGPKRDEQYRIMWNELETLVKAHVGTSERHQRVLECISACRSKPPEEEERKKRGRKREDKEDKTEKNGKDTEEKGWTTDSERLKGVMEREKDEQSECEIIKDSPDSPEPLNKKPRLATEEQQPPEKSKGPVSLLTLWTNRITQANSRKHQEFAGRLSSVNNKAELYQHLKEENGMDVHENGKATR
;
A
#
# COMPACT_ATOMS: atom_id res chain seq x y z
N MET A 1 8.06 -7.63 -14.88
CA MET A 1 7.70 -8.56 -13.79
C MET A 1 8.58 -9.80 -13.83
N PHE A 2 8.52 -10.59 -14.91
CA PHE A 2 9.32 -11.81 -15.07
C PHE A 2 10.66 -11.55 -15.80
N SER A 3 11.55 -10.80 -15.15
CA SER A 3 12.94 -10.66 -15.62
C SER A 3 13.76 -11.90 -15.27
N VAL A 4 15.03 -11.93 -15.68
CA VAL A 4 16.00 -13.01 -15.36
C VAL A 4 16.06 -13.31 -13.86
N SER A 5 15.85 -12.32 -12.99
CA SER A 5 15.89 -12.50 -11.54
C SER A 5 14.64 -13.16 -10.94
N HIS A 6 13.59 -13.44 -11.74
CA HIS A 6 12.41 -14.14 -11.23
C HIS A 6 12.72 -15.60 -10.85
N LYS A 7 13.50 -16.31 -11.67
CA LYS A 7 13.92 -17.70 -11.46
C LYS A 7 15.43 -17.78 -11.35
N THR A 8 15.95 -18.22 -10.22
CA THR A 8 17.37 -18.53 -10.04
C THR A 8 17.55 -20.01 -9.73
N ALA A 9 18.21 -20.76 -10.59
CA ALA A 9 18.57 -22.15 -10.33
C ALA A 9 20.02 -22.21 -9.84
N PHE A 10 20.24 -22.67 -8.60
CA PHE A 10 21.58 -23.05 -8.14
C PHE A 10 21.89 -24.47 -8.57
N VAL A 11 23.07 -24.69 -9.12
CA VAL A 11 23.62 -26.02 -9.41
C VAL A 11 24.92 -26.13 -8.63
N VAL A 12 24.96 -26.98 -7.61
CA VAL A 12 26.17 -27.23 -6.82
C VAL A 12 26.67 -28.63 -7.09
N ASP A 13 27.94 -28.70 -7.47
CA ASP A 13 28.63 -29.94 -7.74
C ASP A 13 28.93 -30.72 -6.45
N HIS A 14 28.58 -31.99 -6.43
CA HIS A 14 28.81 -32.93 -5.32
C HIS A 14 29.74 -34.09 -5.71
N CYS A 15 30.50 -33.93 -6.80
CA CYS A 15 31.50 -34.91 -7.19
C CYS A 15 32.62 -35.08 -6.14
N PRO A 16 33.35 -36.22 -6.15
CA PRO A 16 34.38 -36.52 -5.15
C PRO A 16 35.45 -35.44 -4.95
N TYR A 17 35.84 -34.74 -6.03
CA TYR A 17 36.84 -33.66 -5.97
C TYR A 17 36.36 -32.44 -5.16
N MET A 18 35.06 -32.26 -4.98
CA MET A 18 34.51 -31.17 -4.15
C MET A 18 34.73 -31.42 -2.65
N ALA A 19 35.14 -32.63 -2.25
CA ALA A 19 35.57 -32.91 -0.87
C ALA A 19 36.97 -32.35 -0.54
N GLU A 20 37.71 -31.87 -1.54
CA GLU A 20 39.05 -31.33 -1.33
C GLU A 20 39.04 -30.15 -0.34
N SER A 21 40.07 -30.07 0.51
CA SER A 21 40.26 -28.96 1.43
C SER A 21 40.44 -27.64 0.68
N CYS A 22 39.76 -26.59 1.12
CA CYS A 22 39.96 -25.23 0.63
C CYS A 22 41.33 -24.64 1.04
N ARG A 23 42.06 -25.30 1.96
CA ARG A 23 43.34 -24.88 2.53
C ARG A 23 43.31 -23.53 3.24
N GLN A 24 42.12 -22.98 3.50
CA GLN A 24 41.93 -21.85 4.40
C GLN A 24 41.78 -22.36 5.83
N LEU A 25 42.77 -22.07 6.67
CA LEU A 25 42.76 -22.47 8.08
C LEU A 25 41.73 -21.68 8.88
N ILE A 26 41.02 -22.39 9.75
CA ILE A 26 40.04 -21.86 10.69
C ILE A 26 40.51 -22.24 12.09
N GLU A 27 40.74 -21.22 12.91
CA GLU A 27 41.07 -21.40 14.32
C GLU A 27 39.77 -21.60 15.11
N CYS A 28 39.56 -22.83 15.59
CA CYS A 28 38.41 -23.16 16.44
C CYS A 28 38.73 -23.00 17.95
N ASP A 29 40.00 -22.80 18.30
CA ASP A 29 40.46 -22.69 19.68
C ASP A 29 40.48 -21.23 20.14
N MET A 30 39.42 -20.82 20.84
CA MET A 30 39.19 -19.42 21.26
C MET A 30 39.96 -19.03 22.54
N LEU A 31 40.73 -19.96 23.15
CA LEU A 31 41.33 -19.79 24.49
C LEU A 31 42.77 -19.24 24.47
N THR A 32 43.20 -18.59 23.39
CA THR A 32 44.60 -18.15 23.22
C THR A 32 45.07 -17.08 24.24
N LYS A 33 44.15 -16.35 24.88
CA LYS A 33 44.49 -15.23 25.78
C LYS A 33 44.56 -15.56 27.29
N SER A 34 44.11 -16.73 27.74
CA SER A 34 44.02 -17.06 29.19
C SER A 34 44.57 -18.44 29.57
N ARG A 35 45.58 -18.95 28.86
CA ARG A 35 46.14 -20.27 29.21
C ARG A 35 46.99 -20.22 30.47
N SER A 36 46.64 -21.09 31.42
CA SER A 36 47.59 -21.67 32.35
C SER A 36 48.66 -22.46 31.58
N GLN A 37 49.94 -22.33 31.99
CA GLN A 37 51.06 -23.03 31.35
C GLN A 37 50.78 -24.55 31.24
N GLY A 38 50.88 -25.12 30.03
CA GLY A 38 50.82 -26.58 29.80
C GLY A 38 49.72 -27.12 28.87
N VAL A 39 48.83 -26.29 28.31
CA VAL A 39 47.75 -26.75 27.41
C VAL A 39 48.11 -26.58 25.93
N ILE A 40 48.11 -27.68 25.16
CA ILE A 40 48.38 -27.72 23.71
C ILE A 40 47.14 -27.24 22.93
N PRO A 41 47.28 -26.30 21.97
CA PRO A 41 46.15 -25.83 21.18
C PRO A 41 45.61 -26.90 20.23
N LEU A 42 44.31 -26.86 19.97
CA LEU A 42 43.71 -27.67 18.92
C LEU A 42 44.28 -27.23 17.56
N ALA A 43 44.58 -28.21 16.71
CA ALA A 43 45.04 -27.94 15.35
C ALA A 43 43.92 -27.21 14.57
N PRO A 44 44.26 -26.18 13.77
CA PRO A 44 43.28 -25.52 12.94
C PRO A 44 42.73 -26.49 11.89
N VAL A 45 41.47 -26.31 11.54
CA VAL A 45 40.79 -27.12 10.53
C VAL A 45 40.56 -26.31 9.26
N SER A 46 40.23 -26.98 8.16
CA SER A 46 39.84 -26.32 6.92
C SER A 46 38.54 -26.93 6.40
N LYS A 47 37.76 -26.12 5.70
CA LYS A 47 36.51 -26.56 5.06
C LYS A 47 36.82 -27.24 3.73
N SER A 48 35.90 -28.06 3.24
CA SER A 48 35.97 -28.57 1.86
C SER A 48 35.50 -27.51 0.85
N LEU A 49 35.79 -27.68 -0.45
CA LEU A 49 35.24 -26.84 -1.52
C LEU A 49 33.70 -26.88 -1.51
N TRP A 50 33.12 -28.06 -1.33
CA TRP A 50 31.68 -28.28 -1.14
C TRP A 50 31.12 -27.43 0.01
N THR A 51 31.71 -27.53 1.21
CA THR A 51 31.26 -26.77 2.38
C THR A 51 31.31 -25.26 2.11
N CYS A 52 32.38 -24.77 1.46
CA CYS A 52 32.46 -23.37 1.07
C CYS A 52 31.36 -22.97 0.07
N ALA A 53 31.07 -23.80 -0.94
CA ALA A 53 30.03 -23.55 -1.93
C ALA A 53 28.63 -23.46 -1.29
N ILE A 54 28.32 -24.40 -0.40
CA ILE A 54 27.05 -24.42 0.33
C ILE A 54 26.90 -23.20 1.24
N GLU A 55 27.89 -22.89 2.08
CA GLU A 55 27.82 -21.72 2.95
C GLU A 55 27.58 -20.42 2.18
N CYS A 56 28.30 -20.22 1.08
CA CYS A 56 28.22 -18.97 0.32
C CYS A 56 26.90 -18.86 -0.48
N SER A 57 26.39 -19.96 -1.03
CA SER A 57 25.10 -19.97 -1.74
C SER A 57 23.90 -19.86 -0.80
N MET A 58 23.99 -20.41 0.40
CA MET A 58 22.96 -20.22 1.42
C MET A 58 22.92 -18.80 1.94
N GLU A 59 24.08 -18.15 2.11
CA GLU A 59 24.13 -16.72 2.45
C GLU A 59 23.56 -15.84 1.34
N TYR A 60 23.81 -16.19 0.07
CA TYR A 60 23.16 -15.55 -1.07
C TYR A 60 21.62 -15.67 -0.97
N CYS A 61 21.09 -16.86 -0.66
CA CYS A 61 19.65 -17.09 -0.53
C CYS A 61 19.06 -16.33 0.68
N ARG A 62 19.78 -16.27 1.80
CA ARG A 62 19.35 -15.50 2.99
C ARG A 62 19.17 -14.02 2.66
N ILE A 63 20.17 -13.40 2.03
CA ILE A 63 20.09 -12.00 1.59
C ILE A 63 18.90 -11.79 0.66
N LEU A 64 18.71 -12.70 -0.30
CA LEU A 64 17.62 -12.64 -1.26
C LEU A 64 16.25 -12.69 -0.57
N PHE A 65 16.02 -13.66 0.32
CA PHE A 65 14.72 -13.85 0.96
C PHE A 65 14.36 -12.74 1.95
N ASP A 66 15.36 -12.13 2.62
CA ASP A 66 15.13 -10.95 3.46
C ASP A 66 14.65 -9.74 2.64
N VAL A 67 15.29 -9.47 1.49
CA VAL A 67 14.95 -8.31 0.65
C VAL A 67 13.70 -8.56 -0.20
N TYR A 68 13.54 -9.79 -0.70
CA TYR A 68 12.46 -10.22 -1.58
C TYR A 68 11.77 -11.47 -1.03
N PRO A 69 10.83 -11.31 -0.09
CA PRO A 69 10.10 -12.45 0.46
C PRO A 69 9.17 -13.11 -0.56
N THR A 70 8.87 -12.44 -1.68
CA THR A 70 8.00 -12.95 -2.76
C THR A 70 8.58 -12.61 -4.13
N TRP A 71 8.05 -13.25 -5.18
CA TRP A 71 8.37 -13.03 -6.60
C TRP A 71 9.80 -13.36 -7.07
N LYS A 72 10.76 -13.57 -6.17
CA LYS A 72 12.14 -13.97 -6.50
C LYS A 72 12.36 -15.39 -5.98
N LEU A 73 12.33 -16.35 -6.89
CA LEU A 73 12.30 -17.76 -6.55
C LEU A 73 13.65 -18.42 -6.83
N VAL A 74 14.00 -19.39 -5.99
CA VAL A 74 15.22 -20.18 -6.09
C VAL A 74 14.86 -21.66 -6.23
N ASN A 75 15.52 -22.33 -7.15
CA ASN A 75 15.54 -23.79 -7.23
C ASN A 75 16.95 -24.29 -6.96
N TYR A 76 17.13 -25.10 -5.91
CA TYR A 76 18.44 -25.55 -5.47
C TYR A 76 18.67 -26.99 -5.92
N ILE A 77 19.72 -27.21 -6.72
CA ILE A 77 20.02 -28.49 -7.36
C ILE A 77 21.44 -28.90 -6.98
N VAL A 78 21.58 -30.14 -6.54
CA VAL A 78 22.88 -30.78 -6.29
C VAL A 78 23.11 -31.87 -7.34
N SER A 79 24.33 -31.97 -7.84
CA SER A 79 24.68 -32.85 -8.95
C SER A 79 25.88 -33.74 -8.62
N ASP A 80 25.68 -35.06 -8.68
CA ASP A 80 26.73 -36.08 -8.56
C ASP A 80 26.55 -37.14 -9.66
N SER A 81 26.40 -38.41 -9.31
CA SER A 81 25.94 -39.48 -10.19
C SER A 81 24.44 -39.40 -10.50
N GLU A 82 23.68 -38.72 -9.65
CA GLU A 82 22.26 -38.43 -9.79
C GLU A 82 22.01 -36.91 -9.63
N VAL A 83 20.77 -36.50 -9.83
CA VAL A 83 20.32 -35.12 -9.63
C VAL A 83 19.43 -35.06 -8.40
N HIS A 84 19.78 -34.18 -7.46
CA HIS A 84 18.97 -33.91 -6.27
C HIS A 84 18.39 -32.51 -6.36
N ILE A 85 17.09 -32.40 -6.68
CA ILE A 85 16.35 -31.14 -6.66
C ILE A 85 15.75 -30.96 -5.26
N LEU A 86 16.24 -29.98 -4.50
CA LEU A 86 15.98 -29.89 -3.05
C LEU A 86 14.68 -29.14 -2.70
N ASN A 87 14.15 -28.34 -3.61
CA ASN A 87 12.92 -27.56 -3.42
C ASN A 87 12.23 -27.31 -4.78
N SER A 88 11.06 -26.65 -4.80
CA SER A 88 10.37 -26.28 -6.05
C SER A 88 10.26 -24.76 -6.26
N TRP A 89 9.52 -24.35 -7.29
CA TRP A 89 9.24 -22.93 -7.57
C TRP A 89 8.08 -22.36 -6.74
N LYS A 90 7.49 -23.15 -5.83
CA LYS A 90 6.42 -22.64 -4.96
C LYS A 90 6.97 -21.66 -3.93
N GLN A 91 6.13 -20.72 -3.51
CA GLN A 91 6.54 -19.73 -2.52
C GLN A 91 6.80 -20.34 -1.13
N GLU A 92 6.05 -21.39 -0.75
CA GLU A 92 6.22 -22.12 0.51
C GLU A 92 7.60 -22.80 0.64
N ASP A 93 8.16 -23.22 -0.50
CA ASP A 93 9.46 -23.90 -0.60
C ASP A 93 10.67 -22.94 -0.56
N GLN A 94 10.44 -21.62 -0.45
CA GLN A 94 11.51 -20.60 -0.43
C GLN A 94 12.03 -20.38 0.99
N ASN A 95 12.60 -21.43 1.59
CA ASN A 95 12.95 -21.47 3.00
C ASN A 95 14.38 -21.99 3.21
N THR A 96 15.24 -21.16 3.82
CA THR A 96 16.63 -21.56 4.09
C THR A 96 16.74 -22.69 5.11
N HIS A 97 15.79 -22.83 6.05
CA HIS A 97 15.80 -23.91 7.03
C HIS A 97 15.58 -25.27 6.38
N GLU A 98 14.57 -25.36 5.51
CA GLU A 98 14.25 -26.59 4.78
C GLU A 98 15.35 -26.95 3.78
N LEU A 99 15.90 -25.96 3.08
CA LEU A 99 17.07 -26.17 2.21
C LEU A 99 18.28 -26.70 2.99
N MET A 100 18.58 -26.15 4.17
CA MET A 100 19.65 -26.66 5.01
C MET A 100 19.40 -28.10 5.49
N ALA A 101 18.15 -28.45 5.81
CA ALA A 101 17.80 -29.81 6.17
C ALA A 101 17.98 -30.78 4.99
N ALA A 102 17.56 -30.38 3.79
CA ALA A 102 17.75 -31.17 2.57
C ALA A 102 19.24 -31.35 2.23
N LEU A 103 20.05 -30.29 2.35
CA LEU A 103 21.50 -30.35 2.16
C LEU A 103 22.19 -31.25 3.20
N ALA A 104 21.73 -31.23 4.45
CA ALA A 104 22.22 -32.13 5.48
C ALA A 104 21.90 -33.60 5.17
N ALA A 105 20.75 -33.88 4.54
CA ALA A 105 20.37 -35.21 4.11
C ALA A 105 21.24 -35.73 2.94
N VAL A 106 21.64 -34.84 2.01
CA VAL A 106 22.59 -35.17 0.94
C VAL A 106 24.00 -35.44 1.52
N GLY A 107 24.43 -34.66 2.51
CA GLY A 107 25.72 -34.84 3.19
C GLY A 107 26.92 -34.35 2.37
N PRO A 108 28.16 -34.61 2.82
CA PRO A 108 29.37 -34.22 2.09
C PRO A 108 29.69 -35.18 0.92
N PRO A 109 30.39 -34.72 -0.13
CA PRO A 109 30.86 -35.58 -1.22
C PRO A 109 31.74 -36.71 -0.69
N ASN A 110 31.58 -37.92 -1.25
CA ASN A 110 32.40 -39.06 -0.88
C ASN A 110 33.72 -39.06 -1.67
N PRO A 111 34.90 -38.85 -1.02
CA PRO A 111 36.18 -38.79 -1.74
C PRO A 111 36.58 -40.12 -2.40
N ARG A 112 35.91 -41.23 -2.05
CA ARG A 112 36.20 -42.59 -2.54
C ARG A 112 35.24 -43.06 -3.63
N GLN A 113 34.22 -42.25 -3.97
CA GLN A 113 33.30 -42.59 -5.04
C GLN A 113 34.00 -42.47 -6.40
N ASP A 114 33.58 -43.28 -7.36
CA ASP A 114 34.14 -43.29 -8.71
C ASP A 114 33.84 -41.95 -9.42
N PRO A 115 34.87 -41.15 -9.76
CA PRO A 115 34.68 -39.86 -10.43
C PRO A 115 34.11 -39.98 -11.84
N GLU A 116 34.23 -41.13 -12.51
CA GLU A 116 33.70 -41.32 -13.87
C GLU A 116 32.17 -41.37 -13.91
N CYS A 117 31.55 -41.73 -12.79
CA CYS A 117 30.09 -41.79 -12.67
C CYS A 117 29.45 -40.45 -12.29
N CYS A 118 30.24 -39.44 -11.90
CA CYS A 118 29.72 -38.18 -11.37
C CYS A 118 30.00 -37.01 -12.32
N SER A 119 29.01 -36.13 -12.52
CA SER A 119 29.19 -34.93 -13.33
C SER A 119 28.24 -33.82 -12.92
N VAL A 120 28.73 -32.59 -12.97
CA VAL A 120 27.90 -31.37 -12.81
C VAL A 120 26.90 -31.18 -13.97
N LEU A 121 27.11 -31.86 -15.10
CA LEU A 121 26.22 -31.79 -16.26
C LEU A 121 24.80 -32.24 -15.95
N HIS A 122 24.63 -33.25 -15.07
CA HIS A 122 23.29 -33.73 -14.70
C HIS A 122 22.45 -32.60 -14.09
N GLY A 123 23.03 -31.84 -13.16
CA GLY A 123 22.39 -30.70 -12.53
C GLY A 123 22.19 -29.52 -13.49
N LEU A 124 23.10 -29.28 -14.44
CA LEU A 124 22.91 -28.26 -15.47
C LEU A 124 21.72 -28.58 -16.39
N VAL A 125 21.56 -29.84 -16.79
CA VAL A 125 20.40 -30.29 -17.56
C VAL A 125 19.12 -30.10 -16.75
N ALA A 126 19.11 -30.54 -15.49
CA ALA A 126 17.97 -30.37 -14.59
C ALA A 126 17.61 -28.90 -14.33
N ALA A 127 18.60 -28.00 -14.26
CA ALA A 127 18.37 -26.57 -14.12
C ALA A 127 17.62 -26.00 -15.33
N VAL A 128 18.02 -26.36 -16.55
CA VAL A 128 17.32 -25.96 -17.77
C VAL A 128 15.89 -26.51 -17.78
N GLU A 129 15.69 -27.78 -17.45
CA GLU A 129 14.36 -28.37 -17.33
C GLU A 129 13.49 -27.66 -16.29
N SER A 130 14.08 -27.31 -15.15
CA SER A 130 13.40 -26.57 -14.08
C SER A 130 12.99 -25.17 -14.52
N LEU A 131 13.83 -24.46 -15.28
CA LEU A 131 13.49 -23.13 -15.82
C LEU A 131 12.30 -23.17 -16.79
N CYS A 132 12.07 -24.29 -17.48
CA CYS A 132 10.88 -24.49 -18.32
C CYS A 132 9.58 -24.69 -17.51
N LYS A 133 9.65 -25.11 -16.24
CA LYS A 133 8.46 -25.30 -15.40
C LYS A 133 7.83 -23.96 -15.04
N ILE A 134 6.50 -23.88 -15.04
CA ILE A 134 5.74 -22.66 -14.76
C ILE A 134 5.72 -22.39 -13.24
N THR A 135 5.94 -21.14 -12.81
CA THR A 135 5.76 -20.72 -11.41
C THR A 135 4.31 -20.36 -11.11
N GLU A 136 3.92 -20.35 -9.84
CA GLU A 136 2.57 -19.93 -9.42
C GLU A 136 2.23 -18.52 -9.94
N TYR A 137 3.18 -17.58 -9.83
CA TYR A 137 3.06 -16.21 -10.32
C TYR A 137 2.91 -16.12 -11.85
N GLN A 138 3.69 -16.92 -12.60
CA GLN A 138 3.56 -16.99 -14.06
C GLN A 138 2.22 -17.60 -14.46
N HIS A 139 1.76 -18.63 -13.75
CA HIS A 139 0.47 -19.26 -13.99
C HIS A 139 -0.68 -18.30 -13.73
N GLU A 140 -0.69 -17.61 -12.58
CA GLU A 140 -1.68 -16.59 -12.23
C GLU A 140 -1.73 -15.47 -13.28
N SER A 141 -0.56 -14.99 -13.72
CA SER A 141 -0.48 -13.95 -14.77
C SER A 141 -1.04 -14.43 -16.10
N ARG A 142 -0.77 -15.68 -16.51
CA ARG A 142 -1.33 -16.26 -17.74
C ARG A 142 -2.84 -16.39 -17.67
N THR A 143 -3.37 -16.85 -16.53
CA THR A 143 -4.81 -17.05 -16.33
C THR A 143 -5.57 -15.72 -16.26
N THR A 144 -4.99 -14.69 -15.64
CA THR A 144 -5.61 -13.36 -15.53
C THR A 144 -5.60 -12.60 -16.86
N LEU A 145 -4.57 -12.81 -17.68
CA LEU A 145 -4.36 -12.12 -18.95
C LEU A 145 -4.89 -12.92 -20.15
N MET A 146 -6.07 -13.56 -20.07
CA MET A 146 -6.59 -14.52 -21.07
C MET A 146 -6.24 -14.20 -22.55
N ASP A 147 -6.35 -12.95 -23.00
CA ASP A 147 -6.06 -12.51 -24.39
C ASP A 147 -4.60 -12.11 -24.68
N THR A 148 -3.74 -12.03 -23.65
CA THR A 148 -2.31 -11.67 -23.73
C THR A 148 -1.41 -12.62 -22.93
N ALA A 149 -1.86 -13.85 -22.67
CA ALA A 149 -1.09 -14.86 -21.94
C ALA A 149 0.30 -15.14 -22.57
N ASP A 150 0.42 -15.00 -23.89
CA ASP A 150 1.68 -15.13 -24.63
C ASP A 150 2.71 -14.03 -24.32
N ARG A 151 2.29 -12.94 -23.66
CA ARG A 151 3.19 -11.86 -23.21
C ARG A 151 3.90 -12.19 -21.90
N VAL A 152 3.52 -13.29 -21.23
CA VAL A 152 4.19 -13.71 -19.99
C VAL A 152 5.57 -14.26 -20.33
N ALA A 153 6.61 -13.52 -19.94
CA ALA A 153 7.97 -13.91 -20.19
C ALA A 153 8.43 -15.05 -19.24
N ASN A 154 9.20 -15.99 -19.78
CA ASN A 154 9.98 -16.97 -19.05
C ASN A 154 11.47 -16.71 -19.24
N ARG A 155 12.09 -16.16 -18.20
CA ARG A 155 13.52 -15.85 -18.13
C ARG A 155 14.06 -16.36 -16.80
N GLY A 156 15.34 -16.71 -16.76
CA GLY A 156 15.96 -17.21 -15.54
C GLY A 156 17.48 -17.16 -15.55
N ARG A 157 18.06 -17.43 -14.39
CA ARG A 157 19.50 -17.50 -14.18
C ARG A 157 19.88 -18.89 -13.66
N ILE A 158 20.99 -19.43 -14.13
CA ILE A 158 21.64 -20.63 -13.60
C ILE A 158 22.95 -20.18 -12.96
N ILE A 159 23.15 -20.46 -11.67
CA ILE A 159 24.42 -20.23 -10.96
C ILE A 159 25.02 -21.59 -10.66
N CYS A 160 26.11 -21.94 -11.33
CA CYS A 160 26.78 -23.22 -11.19
C CYS A 160 28.06 -23.06 -10.35
N LEU A 161 28.17 -23.81 -9.26
CA LEU A 161 29.32 -23.84 -8.36
C LEU A 161 30.04 -25.18 -8.52
N THR A 162 31.23 -25.19 -9.11
CA THR A 162 31.98 -26.42 -9.44
C THR A 162 33.49 -26.16 -9.45
N ASN A 163 34.29 -27.23 -9.47
CA ASN A 163 35.72 -27.18 -9.76
C ASN A 163 35.99 -27.66 -11.21
N ALA A 164 35.87 -26.73 -12.17
CA ALA A 164 36.22 -27.01 -13.57
C ALA A 164 37.72 -27.28 -13.77
N LYS A 165 38.07 -28.02 -14.84
CA LYS A 165 39.43 -28.52 -15.10
C LYS A 165 40.28 -27.55 -15.92
N SER A 166 39.65 -26.83 -16.85
CA SER A 166 40.29 -25.89 -17.77
C SER A 166 39.24 -25.04 -18.49
N ASP A 167 39.65 -23.98 -19.17
CA ASP A 167 38.75 -23.19 -20.03
C ASP A 167 38.06 -24.03 -21.12
N THR A 168 38.68 -25.12 -21.59
CA THR A 168 38.05 -26.04 -22.54
C THR A 168 36.93 -26.83 -21.88
N HIS A 169 37.11 -27.25 -20.62
CA HIS A 169 36.04 -27.88 -19.86
C HIS A 169 34.87 -26.91 -19.64
N VAL A 170 35.16 -25.65 -19.32
CA VAL A 170 34.14 -24.60 -19.15
C VAL A 170 33.32 -24.37 -20.43
N ARG A 171 33.96 -24.29 -21.60
CA ARG A 171 33.25 -24.16 -22.89
C ARG A 171 32.35 -25.37 -23.18
N MET A 172 32.79 -26.57 -22.84
CA MET A 172 31.96 -27.78 -22.98
C MET A 172 30.68 -27.68 -22.13
N LEU A 173 30.77 -27.19 -20.89
CA LEU A 173 29.59 -26.96 -20.05
C LEU A 173 28.63 -25.93 -20.66
N GLU A 174 29.16 -24.86 -21.23
CA GLU A 174 28.38 -23.81 -21.90
C GLU A 174 27.64 -24.33 -23.13
N ASP A 175 28.33 -25.09 -23.97
CA ASP A 175 27.76 -25.69 -25.17
C ASP A 175 26.67 -26.71 -24.80
N CYS A 176 26.90 -27.55 -23.79
CA CYS A 176 25.87 -28.47 -23.29
C CYS A 176 24.62 -27.75 -22.77
N VAL A 177 24.78 -26.66 -22.01
CA VAL A 177 23.63 -25.86 -21.54
C VAL A 177 22.88 -25.25 -22.72
N LEU A 178 23.59 -24.72 -23.72
CA LEU A 178 22.98 -24.14 -24.92
C LEU A 178 22.16 -25.17 -25.70
N GLU A 179 22.74 -26.35 -25.98
CA GLU A 179 22.06 -27.46 -26.67
C GLU A 179 20.83 -27.92 -25.88
N THR A 180 20.96 -28.05 -24.56
CA THR A 180 19.85 -28.45 -23.68
C THR A 180 18.72 -27.41 -23.71
N ILE A 181 19.01 -26.10 -23.68
CA ILE A 181 17.99 -25.05 -23.80
C ILE A 181 17.26 -25.18 -25.14
N GLN A 182 17.98 -25.39 -26.24
CA GLN A 182 17.36 -25.53 -27.56
C GLN A 182 16.43 -26.75 -27.63
N GLU A 183 16.84 -27.88 -27.06
CA GLU A 183 16.02 -29.09 -27.03
C GLU A 183 14.80 -28.92 -26.13
N GLN A 184 14.99 -28.40 -24.92
CA GLN A 184 13.90 -28.21 -23.96
C GLN A 184 12.90 -27.16 -24.42
N ASN A 185 13.34 -26.11 -25.14
CA ASN A 185 12.42 -25.14 -25.74
C ASN A 185 11.54 -25.75 -26.83
N LYS A 186 12.05 -26.70 -27.63
CA LYS A 186 11.23 -27.44 -28.60
C LYS A 186 10.16 -28.28 -27.89
N ARG A 187 10.52 -28.93 -26.78
CA ARG A 187 9.58 -29.71 -25.95
C ARG A 187 8.54 -28.79 -25.28
N ALA A 188 8.97 -27.64 -24.76
CA ALA A 188 8.10 -26.69 -24.09
C ALA A 188 7.10 -26.02 -25.04
N ALA A 189 7.47 -25.81 -26.31
CA ALA A 189 6.56 -25.25 -27.32
C ALA A 189 5.36 -26.17 -27.62
N GLY A 190 5.47 -27.47 -27.37
CA GLY A 190 4.39 -28.44 -27.54
C GLY A 190 3.66 -28.83 -26.25
N SER A 191 3.86 -28.10 -25.14
CA SER A 191 3.32 -28.45 -23.82
C SER A 191 2.59 -27.30 -23.16
N ASP A 192 1.38 -27.55 -22.68
CA ASP A 192 0.58 -26.57 -21.94
C ASP A 192 1.11 -26.31 -20.51
N ARG A 193 2.00 -27.19 -20.03
CA ARG A 193 2.54 -27.14 -18.65
C ARG A 193 3.94 -26.57 -18.55
N LEU A 194 4.57 -26.26 -19.69
CA LEU A 194 5.92 -25.71 -19.77
C LEU A 194 5.92 -24.37 -20.48
N MET A 195 7.01 -23.62 -20.32
CA MET A 195 7.23 -22.37 -21.03
C MET A 195 8.63 -22.35 -21.65
N PRO A 196 8.76 -22.03 -22.94
CA PRO A 196 10.07 -21.84 -23.56
C PRO A 196 10.89 -20.76 -22.84
N ILE A 197 12.15 -21.03 -22.59
CA ILE A 197 13.11 -20.10 -22.00
C ILE A 197 13.49 -19.08 -23.08
N GLN A 198 13.10 -17.82 -22.87
CA GLN A 198 13.39 -16.74 -23.81
C GLN A 198 14.76 -16.09 -23.53
N GLN A 199 15.19 -16.09 -22.27
CA GLN A 199 16.49 -15.56 -21.86
C GLN A 199 17.00 -16.32 -20.62
N CYS A 200 18.25 -16.76 -20.70
CA CYS A 200 19.00 -17.44 -19.65
C CYS A 200 20.35 -16.76 -19.43
N GLU A 201 20.67 -16.50 -18.17
CA GLU A 201 22.02 -16.12 -17.75
C GLU A 201 22.70 -17.30 -17.05
N LEU A 202 23.81 -17.77 -17.58
CA LEU A 202 24.63 -18.81 -16.96
C LEU A 202 25.82 -18.16 -16.26
N VAL A 203 25.92 -18.35 -14.95
CA VAL A 203 27.01 -17.88 -14.11
C VAL A 203 27.81 -19.09 -13.65
N LEU A 204 28.94 -19.36 -14.29
CA LEU A 204 29.84 -20.45 -13.91
C LEU A 204 30.86 -19.92 -12.88
N VAL A 205 30.84 -20.46 -11.68
CA VAL A 205 31.81 -20.12 -10.63
C VAL A 205 32.73 -21.32 -10.43
N HIS A 206 33.94 -21.20 -10.96
CA HIS A 206 35.02 -22.14 -10.72
C HIS A 206 35.63 -21.88 -9.35
N ILE A 207 35.54 -22.86 -8.46
CA ILE A 207 36.01 -22.79 -7.07
C ILE A 207 37.26 -23.64 -6.93
N TYR A 208 38.34 -23.08 -6.41
CA TYR A 208 39.61 -23.80 -6.21
C TYR A 208 40.27 -23.53 -4.84
N PRO A 209 41.12 -24.44 -4.33
CA PRO A 209 41.81 -24.28 -3.05
C PRO A 209 42.75 -23.07 -3.00
N GLN A 210 43.08 -22.63 -1.78
CA GLN A 210 44.13 -21.62 -1.60
C GLN A 210 45.52 -22.17 -1.95
N GLY A 211 46.33 -21.31 -2.57
CA GLY A 211 47.71 -21.63 -2.95
C GLY A 211 47.85 -22.42 -4.25
N GLU A 212 46.76 -22.72 -4.94
CA GLU A 212 46.79 -23.37 -6.26
C GLU A 212 46.69 -22.37 -7.41
N GLU A 213 47.34 -22.71 -8.52
CA GLU A 213 47.13 -22.07 -9.81
C GLU A 213 45.97 -22.75 -10.53
N THR A 214 45.22 -21.97 -11.31
CA THR A 214 44.04 -22.45 -12.03
C THR A 214 44.21 -22.29 -13.54
N LEU A 215 43.73 -23.28 -14.28
CA LEU A 215 43.66 -23.27 -15.75
C LEU A 215 42.32 -22.69 -16.27
N VAL A 216 41.52 -22.12 -15.37
CA VAL A 216 40.24 -21.47 -15.67
C VAL A 216 40.37 -19.97 -15.46
N SER A 217 40.13 -19.21 -16.52
CA SER A 217 40.24 -17.76 -16.52
C SER A 217 38.89 -17.07 -16.26
N ASP A 218 38.93 -15.90 -15.60
CA ASP A 218 37.75 -15.04 -15.47
C ASP A 218 37.28 -14.58 -16.86
N ARG A 219 35.98 -14.64 -17.09
CA ARG A 219 35.37 -14.17 -18.32
C ARG A 219 34.13 -13.35 -18.03
N GLN A 220 34.17 -12.09 -18.46
CA GLN A 220 33.00 -11.21 -18.40
C GLN A 220 31.83 -11.79 -19.20
N LYS A 221 30.63 -11.32 -18.88
CA LYS A 221 29.40 -11.72 -19.55
C LYS A 221 29.54 -11.62 -21.07
N LYS A 222 29.35 -12.76 -21.71
CA LYS A 222 29.40 -12.95 -23.17
C LYS A 222 28.08 -13.56 -23.63
N GLU A 223 27.49 -13.00 -24.68
CA GLU A 223 26.36 -13.63 -25.35
C GLU A 223 26.85 -14.83 -26.18
N LEU A 224 26.31 -16.01 -25.88
CA LEU A 224 26.59 -17.25 -26.61
C LEU A 224 25.53 -17.52 -27.68
N SER A 225 24.28 -17.12 -27.41
CA SER A 225 23.16 -17.13 -28.36
C SER A 225 22.16 -16.03 -28.00
N SER A 226 21.10 -15.88 -28.81
CA SER A 226 19.99 -14.97 -28.51
C SER A 226 19.25 -15.31 -27.20
N MET A 227 19.37 -16.56 -26.72
CA MET A 227 18.72 -17.03 -25.50
C MET A 227 19.69 -17.17 -24.33
N LEU A 228 20.98 -17.39 -24.56
CA LEU A 228 21.96 -17.69 -23.51
C LEU A 228 23.10 -16.68 -23.51
N SER A 229 23.31 -16.07 -22.35
CA SER A 229 24.54 -15.36 -22.03
C SER A 229 25.26 -16.08 -20.89
N SER A 230 26.60 -16.06 -20.92
CA SER A 230 27.44 -16.76 -19.95
C SER A 230 28.54 -15.86 -19.41
N GLU A 231 28.78 -15.94 -18.11
CA GLU A 231 29.96 -15.38 -17.43
C GLU A 231 30.65 -16.44 -16.58
N VAL A 232 31.97 -16.30 -16.44
CA VAL A 232 32.82 -17.26 -15.73
C VAL A 232 33.62 -16.51 -14.68
N HIS A 233 33.58 -17.00 -13.45
CA HIS A 233 34.31 -16.44 -12.32
C HIS A 233 35.25 -17.50 -11.75
N SER A 234 36.54 -17.21 -11.75
CA SER A 234 37.59 -18.06 -11.19
C SER A 234 37.94 -17.56 -9.79
N VAL A 235 37.49 -18.28 -8.75
CA VAL A 235 37.48 -17.75 -7.38
C VAL A 235 38.06 -18.75 -6.39
N ARG A 236 38.97 -18.28 -5.54
CA ARG A 236 39.47 -19.05 -4.40
C ARG A 236 38.31 -19.38 -3.45
N ALA A 237 38.32 -20.58 -2.89
CA ALA A 237 37.35 -21.00 -1.89
C ALA A 237 37.42 -20.17 -0.59
N GLY A 238 36.40 -20.34 0.25
CA GLY A 238 36.27 -19.66 1.54
C GLY A 238 35.90 -18.18 1.40
N ARG A 239 36.64 -17.29 2.06
CA ARG A 239 36.26 -15.85 2.15
C ARG A 239 36.13 -15.14 0.80
N TYR A 240 36.91 -15.55 -0.20
CA TYR A 240 36.89 -14.95 -1.53
C TYR A 240 35.62 -15.34 -2.30
N LEU A 241 35.21 -16.61 -2.18
CA LEU A 241 33.93 -17.08 -2.72
C LEU A 241 32.75 -16.37 -2.07
N ALA A 242 32.75 -16.20 -0.75
CA ALA A 242 31.71 -15.47 -0.04
C ALA A 242 31.60 -14.02 -0.52
N SER A 243 32.73 -13.32 -0.65
CA SER A 243 32.78 -11.97 -1.19
C SER A 243 32.26 -11.90 -2.64
N LYS A 244 32.61 -12.88 -3.48
CA LYS A 244 32.11 -12.92 -4.86
C LYS A 244 30.61 -13.12 -4.93
N LEU A 245 30.05 -14.09 -4.20
CA LEU A 245 28.60 -14.33 -4.19
C LEU A 245 27.84 -13.15 -3.58
N ASN A 246 28.43 -12.44 -2.62
CA ASN A 246 27.86 -11.19 -2.10
C ASN A 246 27.81 -10.08 -3.18
N VAL A 247 28.82 -9.97 -4.04
CA VAL A 247 28.77 -9.04 -5.18
C VAL A 247 27.75 -9.50 -6.23
N LEU A 248 27.72 -10.80 -6.53
CA LEU A 248 26.77 -11.35 -7.49
C LEU A 248 25.32 -11.12 -7.05
N VAL A 249 24.95 -11.38 -5.78
CA VAL A 249 23.56 -11.13 -5.32
C VAL A 249 23.15 -9.68 -5.49
N GLN A 250 24.08 -8.72 -5.30
CA GLN A 250 23.80 -7.31 -5.52
C GLN A 250 23.54 -7.00 -7.00
N GLN A 251 24.39 -7.50 -7.90
CA GLN A 251 24.21 -7.31 -9.35
C GLN A 251 22.96 -8.03 -9.87
N HIS A 252 22.68 -9.20 -9.32
CA HIS A 252 21.63 -10.10 -9.74
C HIS A 252 20.22 -9.58 -9.43
N PHE A 253 20.09 -8.77 -8.38
CA PHE A 253 18.82 -8.27 -7.86
C PHE A 253 18.81 -6.76 -7.65
N ASP A 254 19.70 -6.02 -8.32
CA ASP A 254 19.74 -4.56 -8.25
C ASP A 254 19.82 -4.03 -6.80
N LEU A 255 20.65 -4.67 -5.96
CA LEU A 255 20.83 -4.24 -4.58
C LEU A 255 21.90 -3.14 -4.49
N ALA A 256 21.70 -2.25 -3.54
CA ALA A 256 22.70 -1.30 -3.08
C ALA A 256 23.12 -1.63 -1.64
N SER A 257 24.25 -1.04 -1.24
CA SER A 257 24.79 -1.15 0.12
C SER A 257 24.67 0.20 0.84
N THR A 258 24.19 0.15 2.09
CA THR A 258 24.27 1.25 3.05
C THR A 258 25.11 0.83 4.25
N THR A 259 26.14 1.61 4.58
CA THR A 259 26.91 1.46 5.83
C THR A 259 26.41 2.45 6.87
N ILE A 260 25.87 1.95 7.97
CA ILE A 260 25.41 2.76 9.10
C ILE A 260 26.54 2.89 10.10
N THR A 261 26.91 4.12 10.41
CA THR A 261 28.04 4.46 11.27
C THR A 261 27.61 5.06 12.59
N ASN A 262 28.54 5.09 13.55
CA ASN A 262 28.34 5.69 14.88
C ASN A 262 27.18 5.04 15.67
N ILE A 263 27.02 3.73 15.54
CA ILE A 263 26.02 2.99 16.32
C ILE A 263 26.53 2.90 17.77
N PRO A 264 25.84 3.52 18.75
CA PRO A 264 26.32 3.53 20.13
C PRO A 264 26.06 2.18 20.79
N MET A 265 27.13 1.51 21.24
CA MET A 265 27.04 0.22 21.94
C MET A 265 27.75 0.27 23.29
N LYS A 266 27.22 -0.44 24.29
CA LYS A 266 27.91 -0.66 25.58
C LYS A 266 28.89 -1.82 25.45
N GLU A 267 30.13 -1.66 25.88
CA GLU A 267 31.10 -2.76 25.93
C GLU A 267 30.83 -3.71 27.11
N GLU A 268 30.96 -5.03 26.90
CA GLU A 268 30.68 -6.04 27.93
C GLU A 268 31.78 -6.12 28.99
N GLN A 269 33.03 -5.88 28.60
CA GLN A 269 34.19 -5.96 29.52
C GLN A 269 34.47 -4.62 30.23
N HIS A 270 33.95 -3.51 29.70
CA HIS A 270 34.14 -2.17 30.23
C HIS A 270 32.83 -1.38 30.13
N ALA A 271 31.92 -1.58 31.09
CA ALA A 271 30.60 -0.93 31.11
C ALA A 271 30.62 0.61 31.12
N ASN A 272 31.81 1.22 31.30
CA ASN A 272 32.04 2.66 31.31
C ASN A 272 32.61 3.21 29.98
N THR A 273 32.87 2.36 28.97
CA THR A 273 33.31 2.78 27.63
C THR A 273 32.28 2.39 26.57
N SER A 274 31.94 3.35 25.71
CA SER A 274 31.12 3.10 24.52
C SER A 274 32.01 3.15 23.29
N ALA A 275 31.92 2.12 22.44
CA ALA A 275 32.56 2.11 21.13
C ALA A 275 31.51 2.29 20.03
N ASN A 276 31.91 2.94 18.95
CA ASN A 276 31.09 3.12 17.76
C ASN A 276 31.40 2.00 16.78
N TYR A 277 30.36 1.36 16.27
CA TYR A 277 30.47 0.31 15.27
C TYR A 277 29.71 0.69 14.00
N ASP A 278 30.12 0.07 12.92
CA ASP A 278 29.52 0.21 11.61
C ASP A 278 28.80 -1.09 11.24
N VAL A 279 27.64 -0.96 10.60
CA VAL A 279 26.85 -2.10 10.10
C VAL A 279 26.50 -1.87 8.64
N GLU A 280 26.86 -2.83 7.80
CA GLU A 280 26.51 -2.84 6.38
C GLU A 280 25.17 -3.54 6.14
N LEU A 281 24.26 -2.88 5.43
CA LEU A 281 22.95 -3.39 5.04
C LEU A 281 22.82 -3.41 3.52
N LEU A 282 22.24 -4.48 2.97
CA LEU A 282 21.83 -4.56 1.58
C LEU A 282 20.32 -4.33 1.46
N HIS A 283 19.92 -3.65 0.39
CA HIS A 283 18.51 -3.38 0.07
C HIS A 283 18.39 -3.05 -1.42
N HIS A 284 17.18 -2.94 -1.95
CA HIS A 284 17.01 -2.52 -3.34
C HIS A 284 17.62 -1.12 -3.59
N ARG A 285 18.23 -0.94 -4.76
CA ARG A 285 18.90 0.30 -5.17
C ARG A 285 18.01 1.54 -5.16
N ASP A 286 16.69 1.36 -5.29
CA ASP A 286 15.76 2.48 -5.36
C ASP A 286 15.69 3.29 -4.05
N ALA A 287 16.14 2.73 -2.94
CA ALA A 287 16.35 3.49 -1.71
C ALA A 287 17.33 4.66 -1.88
N HIS A 288 18.20 4.61 -2.89
CA HIS A 288 19.19 5.66 -3.17
C HIS A 288 18.91 6.44 -4.45
N MET A 289 17.73 6.28 -5.07
CA MET A 289 17.40 6.99 -6.31
C MET A 289 17.53 8.51 -6.20
N GLU A 290 17.18 9.10 -5.05
CA GLU A 290 17.32 10.54 -4.84
C GLU A 290 18.79 10.97 -4.82
N PHE A 291 19.69 10.17 -4.24
CA PHE A 291 21.13 10.43 -4.26
C PHE A 291 21.72 10.29 -5.66
N ILE A 292 21.29 9.27 -6.41
CA ILE A 292 21.74 9.03 -7.79
C ILE A 292 21.33 10.20 -8.69
N LYS A 293 20.07 10.66 -8.61
CA LYS A 293 19.56 11.77 -9.41
C LYS A 293 20.23 13.10 -9.10
N SER A 294 20.60 13.32 -7.84
CA SER A 294 21.23 14.57 -7.39
C SER A 294 22.72 14.64 -7.72
N GLY A 295 23.33 13.53 -8.19
CA GLY A 295 24.78 13.43 -8.39
C GLY A 295 25.58 13.37 -7.09
N ASP A 296 24.91 13.32 -5.94
CA ASP A 296 25.47 13.32 -4.59
C ASP A 296 26.11 11.97 -4.20
N LEU A 297 25.99 10.94 -5.05
CA LEU A 297 26.75 9.69 -4.90
C LEU A 297 28.27 9.97 -4.92
N HIS A 298 28.68 11.08 -5.53
CA HIS A 298 30.03 11.61 -5.37
C HIS A 298 30.08 12.61 -4.21
N MET A 299 30.24 12.17 -2.96
CA MET A 299 30.99 12.99 -1.99
C MET A 299 31.52 12.24 -0.77
N ALA A 300 32.83 12.44 -0.59
CA ALA A 300 33.62 12.45 0.64
C ALA A 300 34.15 11.11 1.21
N GLY A 301 35.14 10.50 0.52
CA GLY A 301 36.08 9.61 1.22
C GLY A 301 36.96 8.69 0.36
N SER A 302 36.49 8.24 -0.80
CA SER A 302 37.29 7.29 -1.62
C SER A 302 38.29 8.01 -2.51
N THR A 303 39.37 8.54 -1.92
CA THR A 303 40.64 8.70 -2.65
C THR A 303 41.34 7.34 -2.66
N SER A 304 40.88 6.42 -3.49
CA SER A 304 41.66 5.25 -3.86
C SER A 304 41.38 4.96 -5.33
N ARG A 305 42.38 5.25 -6.17
CA ARG A 305 42.46 4.80 -7.55
C ARG A 305 42.90 3.33 -7.64
N ASP A 306 42.78 2.55 -6.56
CA ASP A 306 43.19 1.16 -6.51
C ASP A 306 42.03 0.21 -6.16
N SER A 307 41.78 -0.71 -7.09
CA SER A 307 40.95 -1.92 -7.01
C SER A 307 39.43 -1.72 -6.82
N GLY A 308 38.62 -2.52 -7.54
CA GLY A 308 37.16 -2.44 -7.61
C GLY A 308 36.42 -2.70 -6.29
N LEU A 309 36.52 -1.76 -5.36
CA LEU A 309 35.85 -1.75 -4.07
C LEU A 309 34.36 -1.38 -4.21
N LYS A 310 33.53 -2.16 -3.53
CA LYS A 310 32.07 -2.07 -3.39
C LYS A 310 31.64 -0.65 -3.02
N GLU A 311 30.80 -0.03 -3.85
CA GLU A 311 30.23 1.30 -3.60
C GLU A 311 29.14 1.19 -2.52
N THR A 312 29.34 1.85 -1.38
CA THR A 312 28.40 1.84 -0.23
C THR A 312 28.08 3.26 0.18
N VAL A 313 26.81 3.54 0.48
CA VAL A 313 26.36 4.83 1.00
C VAL A 313 26.54 4.87 2.51
N THR A 314 27.34 5.81 2.99
CA THR A 314 27.57 5.97 4.43
C THR A 314 26.51 6.87 5.05
N LEU A 315 25.75 6.36 6.02
CA LEU A 315 24.79 7.13 6.81
C LEU A 315 25.15 7.07 8.30
N LYS A 316 24.89 8.15 9.02
CA LYS A 316 25.21 8.26 10.44
C LYS A 316 23.97 8.04 11.31
N TRP A 317 24.09 7.18 12.31
CA TRP A 317 23.06 6.99 13.33
C TRP A 317 22.73 8.32 14.01
N CYS A 318 21.45 8.65 14.07
CA CYS A 318 20.90 9.72 14.89
C CYS A 318 19.91 9.17 15.90
N THR A 319 20.21 9.41 17.18
CA THR A 319 19.28 9.07 18.28
C THR A 319 18.01 9.90 18.14
N PRO A 320 16.83 9.27 18.04
CA PRO A 320 15.56 9.99 18.04
C PRO A 320 15.45 10.83 19.32
N ARG A 321 15.10 12.13 19.19
CA ARG A 321 15.03 13.06 20.33
C ARG A 321 13.80 12.82 21.21
N THR A 322 12.78 12.13 20.70
CA THR A 322 11.48 11.91 21.33
C THR A 322 11.04 10.45 21.10
N ASN A 323 10.29 9.89 22.05
CA ASN A 323 9.65 8.57 21.92
C ASN A 323 8.25 8.66 21.26
N SER A 324 7.89 9.82 20.69
CA SER A 324 6.61 10.00 20.00
C SER A 324 6.65 9.34 18.63
N VAL A 325 5.55 8.69 18.24
CA VAL A 325 5.34 8.21 16.88
C VAL A 325 5.13 9.44 15.98
N GLU A 326 6.21 9.97 15.42
CA GLU A 326 6.16 11.04 14.43
C GLU A 326 5.86 10.43 13.06
N LEU A 327 4.79 10.90 12.41
CA LEU A 327 4.48 10.52 11.05
C LEU A 327 5.45 11.24 10.10
N HIS A 328 6.48 10.54 9.67
CA HIS A 328 7.42 11.05 8.67
C HIS A 328 6.86 10.87 7.26
N TYR A 329 6.99 11.90 6.43
CA TYR A 329 6.71 11.78 5.00
C TYR A 329 7.77 10.90 4.34
N CYS A 330 7.34 9.74 3.85
CA CYS A 330 8.18 8.70 3.27
C CYS A 330 7.86 8.53 1.79
N THR A 331 8.86 8.62 0.92
CA THR A 331 8.70 8.45 -0.54
C THR A 331 8.88 7.01 -1.01
N GLY A 332 9.47 6.15 -0.17
CA GLY A 332 9.58 4.71 -0.42
C GLY A 332 10.14 3.97 0.79
N ALA A 333 9.74 2.70 0.97
CA ALA A 333 10.22 1.85 2.05
C ALA A 333 10.71 0.51 1.49
N TYR A 334 11.95 0.15 1.79
CA TYR A 334 12.64 -0.99 1.20
C TYR A 334 13.11 -1.95 2.28
N ARG A 335 12.85 -3.24 2.12
CA ARG A 335 13.38 -4.27 3.04
C ARG A 335 14.91 -4.29 3.00
N ILE A 336 15.51 -4.60 4.13
CA ILE A 336 16.96 -4.67 4.31
C ILE A 336 17.39 -6.08 4.68
N SER A 337 18.64 -6.41 4.38
CA SER A 337 19.34 -7.58 4.91
C SER A 337 20.72 -7.17 5.40
N PRO A 338 21.09 -7.40 6.68
CA PRO A 338 22.44 -7.13 7.16
C PRO A 338 23.43 -8.07 6.48
N VAL A 339 24.60 -7.57 6.04
CA VAL A 339 25.62 -8.41 5.40
C VAL A 339 26.20 -9.42 6.40
N ASP A 340 26.56 -8.95 7.59
CA ASP A 340 27.06 -9.80 8.68
C ASP A 340 25.98 -9.93 9.78
N VAL A 341 24.94 -10.72 9.52
CA VAL A 341 23.74 -10.82 10.37
C VAL A 341 24.05 -11.24 11.81
N ASN A 342 25.01 -12.15 12.01
CA ASN A 342 25.40 -12.68 13.32
C ASN A 342 26.50 -11.87 14.01
N SER A 343 26.99 -10.80 13.39
CA SER A 343 27.95 -9.93 14.07
C SER A 343 27.27 -9.21 15.23
N ARG A 344 28.03 -8.96 16.31
CA ARG A 344 27.52 -8.24 17.48
C ARG A 344 26.95 -6.86 17.10
N PRO A 345 27.60 -6.03 16.24
CA PRO A 345 27.03 -4.76 15.81
C PRO A 345 25.69 -4.90 15.09
N SER A 346 25.59 -5.80 14.10
CA SER A 346 24.35 -6.04 13.36
C SER A 346 23.24 -6.53 14.28
N SER A 347 23.54 -7.50 15.16
CA SER A 347 22.58 -8.03 16.12
C SER A 347 22.06 -6.96 17.08
N CYS A 348 22.92 -6.06 17.55
CA CYS A 348 22.48 -4.95 18.39
C CYS A 348 21.56 -3.98 17.62
N LEU A 349 21.91 -3.63 16.37
CA LEU A 349 21.09 -2.77 15.52
C LEU A 349 19.72 -3.42 15.22
N THR A 350 19.68 -4.66 14.76
CA THR A 350 18.44 -5.32 14.36
C THR A 350 17.52 -5.54 15.57
N ASN A 351 18.04 -6.03 16.70
CA ASN A 351 17.23 -6.19 17.92
C ASN A 351 16.71 -4.85 18.46
N PHE A 352 17.49 -3.76 18.33
CA PHE A 352 17.00 -2.43 18.69
C PHE A 352 15.76 -2.04 17.88
N LEU A 353 15.77 -2.34 16.57
CA LEU A 353 14.67 -2.05 15.65
C LEU A 353 13.46 -2.98 15.89
N LEU A 354 13.70 -4.28 16.07
CA LEU A 354 12.65 -5.28 16.32
C LEU A 354 11.90 -5.03 17.64
N ASN A 355 12.53 -4.35 18.61
CA ASN A 355 11.88 -3.89 19.83
C ASN A 355 10.93 -2.69 19.63
N GLY A 356 10.67 -2.28 18.39
CA GLY A 356 9.72 -1.23 18.03
C GLY A 356 10.29 0.19 18.03
N ARG A 357 11.62 0.35 18.15
CA ARG A 357 12.28 1.66 18.04
C ARG A 357 12.70 1.92 16.60
N SER A 358 12.64 3.18 16.18
CA SER A 358 13.16 3.62 14.88
C SER A 358 14.49 4.34 15.03
N VAL A 359 15.27 4.39 13.96
CA VAL A 359 16.57 5.08 13.90
C VAL A 359 16.54 6.06 12.73
N LEU A 360 16.81 7.34 13.01
CA LEU A 360 16.99 8.33 11.95
C LEU A 360 18.43 8.27 11.44
N LEU A 361 18.60 8.49 10.14
CA LEU A 361 19.88 8.38 9.46
C LEU A 361 20.25 9.71 8.80
N GLU A 362 21.36 10.28 9.28
CA GLU A 362 21.94 11.54 8.82
C GLU A 362 22.91 11.29 7.67
N GLN A 363 22.79 12.07 6.59
CA GLN A 363 23.77 12.10 5.52
C GLN A 363 25.01 12.91 6.00
N PRO A 364 26.22 12.32 6.00
CA PRO A 364 27.43 13.05 6.36
C PRO A 364 27.67 14.21 5.39
N ARG A 365 27.84 15.44 5.90
CA ARG A 365 28.19 16.61 5.10
C ARG A 365 29.42 17.30 5.68
N LYS A 366 30.27 17.85 4.81
CA LYS A 366 31.47 18.62 5.22
C LYS A 366 31.12 19.96 5.88
N SER A 367 29.98 20.55 5.51
CA SER A 367 29.46 21.80 6.06
C SER A 367 27.94 21.89 5.85
N GLY A 368 27.25 22.69 6.68
CA GLY A 368 25.80 22.90 6.60
C GLY A 368 25.00 22.32 7.76
N SER A 369 23.68 22.48 7.71
CA SER A 369 22.76 21.86 8.68
C SER A 369 22.70 20.35 8.49
N LYS A 370 22.38 19.63 9.57
CA LYS A 370 22.16 18.19 9.53
C LYS A 370 21.01 17.85 8.58
N VAL A 371 21.21 16.84 7.74
CA VAL A 371 20.19 16.36 6.80
C VAL A 371 19.85 14.92 7.13
N ILE A 372 18.64 14.71 7.64
CA ILE A 372 18.08 13.37 7.81
C ILE A 372 17.47 12.97 6.47
N SER A 373 17.94 11.85 5.91
CA SER A 373 17.50 11.38 4.59
C SER A 373 16.78 10.04 4.66
N HIS A 374 17.06 9.25 5.71
CA HIS A 374 16.50 7.91 5.84
C HIS A 374 16.09 7.63 7.28
N MET A 375 15.26 6.60 7.44
CA MET A 375 14.91 6.04 8.73
C MET A 375 14.85 4.51 8.65
N LEU A 376 15.43 3.82 9.62
CA LEU A 376 15.18 2.39 9.83
C LEU A 376 14.03 2.21 10.81
N SER A 377 13.09 1.34 10.47
CA SER A 377 11.95 1.03 11.33
C SER A 377 11.46 -0.39 11.09
N SER A 378 11.00 -1.06 12.15
CA SER A 378 10.40 -2.39 12.05
C SER A 378 8.88 -2.33 11.94
N HIS A 379 8.33 -3.17 11.06
CA HIS A 379 6.90 -3.35 10.83
C HIS A 379 6.58 -4.84 10.94
N GLY A 380 5.95 -5.26 12.05
CA GLY A 380 5.54 -6.66 12.23
C GLY A 380 6.69 -7.68 12.27
N GLY A 381 7.90 -7.27 12.68
CA GLY A 381 9.08 -8.13 12.71
C GLY A 381 9.96 -8.05 11.46
N GLU A 382 9.53 -7.34 10.42
CA GLU A 382 10.35 -7.03 9.25
C GLU A 382 10.99 -5.65 9.39
N ILE A 383 12.18 -5.43 8.86
CA ILE A 383 12.90 -4.15 8.96
C ILE A 383 12.94 -3.48 7.59
N PHE A 384 12.57 -2.19 7.57
CA PHE A 384 12.54 -1.37 6.36
C PHE A 384 13.44 -0.15 6.50
N LEU A 385 14.12 0.18 5.41
CA LEU A 385 14.77 1.46 5.15
C LEU A 385 13.77 2.39 4.46
N HIS A 386 13.29 3.38 5.20
CA HIS A 386 12.39 4.43 4.74
C HIS A 386 13.22 5.58 4.14
N VAL A 387 12.85 6.02 2.95
CA VAL A 387 13.41 7.19 2.26
C VAL A 387 12.58 8.40 2.66
N LEU A 388 13.23 9.36 3.32
CA LEU A 388 12.60 10.57 3.82
C LEU A 388 12.91 11.74 2.89
N ASN A 389 11.92 12.64 2.72
CA ASN A 389 12.17 13.86 1.98
C ASN A 389 13.13 14.77 2.77
N SER A 390 14.32 14.95 2.22
CA SER A 390 15.37 15.82 2.77
C SER A 390 15.32 17.25 2.21
N THR A 391 14.50 17.48 1.18
CA THR A 391 14.34 18.79 0.54
C THR A 391 13.25 19.62 1.22
N ARG A 392 13.31 20.93 1.01
CA ARG A 392 12.29 21.86 1.50
C ARG A 392 10.92 21.43 0.95
N SER A 393 9.95 21.23 1.85
CA SER A 393 8.60 20.86 1.44
C SER A 393 7.96 22.00 0.64
N THR A 394 7.33 21.67 -0.48
CA THR A 394 6.46 22.62 -1.20
C THR A 394 5.19 22.96 -0.42
N LEU A 395 4.92 22.22 0.66
CA LEU A 395 3.81 22.42 1.60
C LEU A 395 4.27 23.07 2.91
N GLU A 396 5.51 23.59 2.97
CA GLU A 396 5.94 24.43 4.08
C GLU A 396 5.11 25.72 4.10
N ASP A 397 4.79 26.22 5.30
CA ASP A 397 3.93 27.39 5.52
C ASP A 397 2.53 27.27 4.88
N PRO A 398 1.72 26.27 5.28
CA PRO A 398 0.37 26.12 4.74
C PRO A 398 -0.51 27.32 5.14
N PRO A 399 -1.53 27.68 4.32
CA PRO A 399 -2.48 28.73 4.67
C PRO A 399 -3.09 28.52 6.05
N SER A 400 -3.25 29.60 6.82
CA SER A 400 -3.83 29.51 8.15
C SER A 400 -5.25 28.94 8.11
N ILE A 401 -5.52 27.95 8.96
CA ILE A 401 -6.87 27.38 9.12
C ILE A 401 -7.88 28.48 9.50
N SER A 402 -7.47 29.47 10.30
CA SER A 402 -8.36 30.55 10.76
C SER A 402 -8.76 31.54 9.67
N GLU A 403 -8.00 31.60 8.58
CA GLU A 403 -8.24 32.48 7.42
C GLU A 403 -9.00 31.74 6.31
N GLY A 404 -9.01 30.41 6.34
CA GLY A 404 -9.72 29.57 5.40
C GLY A 404 -11.23 29.47 5.64
N CYS A 405 -11.89 28.66 4.82
CA CYS A 405 -13.32 28.37 4.94
C CYS A 405 -13.63 27.73 6.31
N GLY A 406 -14.49 28.37 7.09
CA GLY A 406 -14.83 27.90 8.44
C GLY A 406 -13.83 28.32 9.52
N GLY A 407 -12.73 29.00 9.18
CA GLY A 407 -11.70 29.39 10.14
C GLY A 407 -12.14 30.36 11.24
N ARG A 408 -13.28 31.02 11.05
CA ARG A 408 -13.90 31.93 12.04
C ARG A 408 -14.90 31.23 12.97
N VAL A 409 -15.23 29.97 12.72
CA VAL A 409 -16.09 29.17 13.58
C VAL A 409 -15.29 28.71 14.79
N THR A 410 -15.79 28.99 15.99
CA THR A 410 -15.05 28.79 17.24
C THR A 410 -15.54 27.60 18.06
N ASP A 411 -16.68 27.02 17.71
CA ASP A 411 -17.40 26.02 18.49
C ASP A 411 -17.50 24.67 17.78
N TYR A 412 -16.46 24.27 17.03
CA TYR A 412 -16.40 22.94 16.42
C TYR A 412 -16.45 21.83 17.47
N ARG A 413 -17.18 20.75 17.15
CA ARG A 413 -17.27 19.54 17.98
C ARG A 413 -16.04 18.63 17.81
N ILE A 414 -14.85 19.19 18.05
CA ILE A 414 -13.56 18.50 17.82
C ILE A 414 -13.45 17.23 18.69
N THR A 415 -13.83 17.32 19.97
CA THR A 415 -13.78 16.19 20.91
C THR A 415 -14.67 15.04 20.43
N ASP A 416 -15.93 15.33 20.11
CA ASP A 416 -16.90 14.32 19.66
C ASP A 416 -16.50 13.72 18.31
N PHE A 417 -15.93 14.53 17.40
CA PHE A 417 -15.40 14.00 16.14
C PHE A 417 -14.16 13.11 16.37
N GLY A 418 -13.32 13.46 17.35
CA GLY A 418 -12.20 12.63 17.78
C GLY A 418 -12.65 11.28 18.36
N GLU A 419 -13.77 11.25 19.07
CA GLU A 419 -14.43 10.01 19.51
C GLU A 419 -14.96 9.19 18.34
N PHE A 420 -15.70 9.84 17.43
CA PHE A 420 -16.15 9.23 16.19
C PHE A 420 -14.99 8.59 15.41
N MET A 421 -13.85 9.27 15.27
CA MET A 421 -12.66 8.70 14.64
C MET A 421 -12.13 7.46 15.38
N ARG A 422 -12.11 7.48 16.72
CA ARG A 422 -11.64 6.35 17.54
C ARG A 422 -12.53 5.12 17.40
N GLU A 423 -13.85 5.32 17.32
CA GLU A 423 -14.86 4.26 17.15
C GLU A 423 -14.87 3.67 15.74
N ASN A 424 -14.39 4.42 14.75
CA ASN A 424 -14.35 4.01 13.34
C ASN A 424 -12.93 3.67 12.85
N ARG A 425 -12.03 3.28 13.76
CA ARG A 425 -10.69 2.78 13.38
C ARG A 425 -10.80 1.50 12.58
N LEU A 426 -10.03 1.43 11.49
CA LEU A 426 -9.91 0.22 10.70
C LEU A 426 -9.11 -0.84 11.48
N THR A 427 -9.49 -2.09 11.30
CA THR A 427 -8.73 -3.25 11.76
C THR A 427 -8.52 -4.20 10.58
N PRO A 428 -7.34 -4.84 10.46
CA PRO A 428 -7.15 -5.92 9.50
C PRO A 428 -8.16 -7.03 9.74
N PHE A 429 -8.71 -7.56 8.65
CA PHE A 429 -9.52 -8.78 8.65
C PHE A 429 -8.80 -9.80 7.76
N PRO A 430 -8.72 -11.08 8.15
CA PRO A 430 -8.14 -12.11 7.30
C PRO A 430 -8.93 -12.19 5.98
N ASP A 431 -8.21 -12.35 4.87
CA ASP A 431 -8.78 -12.34 3.52
C ASP A 431 -9.91 -13.36 3.36
N SER A 432 -10.91 -13.00 2.53
CA SER A 432 -12.08 -13.79 2.10
C SER A 432 -13.38 -13.75 2.93
N MET A 433 -13.46 -13.03 4.07
CA MET A 433 -14.76 -12.84 4.71
C MET A 433 -15.59 -11.75 4.02
N ILE A 434 -16.40 -12.21 3.08
CA ILE A 434 -17.55 -11.47 2.58
C ILE A 434 -18.69 -11.63 3.59
N ASP A 435 -19.36 -10.54 3.96
CA ASP A 435 -20.51 -10.67 4.84
C ASP A 435 -21.70 -11.35 4.16
N ALA A 436 -22.74 -11.68 4.93
CA ALA A 436 -23.97 -12.29 4.40
C ALA A 436 -24.65 -11.45 3.29
N ALA A 437 -24.29 -10.18 3.14
CA ALA A 437 -24.79 -9.26 2.13
C ALA A 437 -23.82 -9.06 0.96
N GLY A 438 -22.76 -9.87 0.84
CA GLY A 438 -21.84 -9.78 -0.29
C GLY A 438 -20.78 -8.67 -0.16
N ARG A 439 -20.66 -8.01 1.01
CA ARG A 439 -19.77 -6.83 1.18
C ARG A 439 -18.41 -7.21 1.73
N THR A 440 -17.39 -6.55 1.23
CA THR A 440 -16.02 -6.58 1.76
C THR A 440 -15.90 -5.80 3.08
N PRO A 441 -14.88 -6.06 3.91
CA PRO A 441 -14.63 -5.31 5.15
C PRO A 441 -14.53 -3.79 4.94
N VAL A 442 -13.91 -3.35 3.84
CA VAL A 442 -13.75 -1.92 3.51
C VAL A 442 -15.10 -1.30 3.14
N GLU A 443 -15.93 -2.01 2.39
CA GLU A 443 -17.29 -1.53 2.05
C GLU A 443 -18.20 -1.46 3.28
N ARG A 444 -18.04 -2.39 4.23
CA ARG A 444 -18.73 -2.33 5.52
C ARG A 444 -18.30 -1.10 6.33
N ALA A 445 -17.01 -0.84 6.42
CA ALA A 445 -16.49 0.36 7.10
C ALA A 445 -17.02 1.65 6.44
N LYS A 446 -17.02 1.72 5.11
CA LYS A 446 -17.58 2.85 4.36
C LYS A 446 -19.09 3.02 4.60
N SER A 447 -19.84 1.93 4.62
CA SER A 447 -21.28 1.93 4.90
C SER A 447 -21.58 2.37 6.34
N GLN A 448 -20.71 2.00 7.30
CA GLN A 448 -20.81 2.47 8.67
C GLN A 448 -20.60 3.98 8.77
N LEU A 449 -19.58 4.53 8.11
CA LEU A 449 -19.34 5.98 8.07
C LEU A 449 -20.51 6.73 7.45
N GLU A 450 -21.11 6.21 6.37
CA GLU A 450 -22.32 6.79 5.78
C GLU A 450 -23.44 6.89 6.82
N ARG A 451 -23.80 5.76 7.46
CA ARG A 451 -24.87 5.71 8.47
C ARG A 451 -24.59 6.68 9.62
N TYR A 452 -23.41 6.60 10.21
CA TYR A 452 -23.06 7.38 11.41
C TYR A 452 -22.98 8.88 11.13
N THR A 453 -22.91 9.29 9.86
CA THR A 453 -22.81 10.70 9.48
C THR A 453 -24.06 11.26 8.78
N ARG A 454 -25.17 10.50 8.72
CA ARG A 454 -26.44 10.99 8.14
C ARG A 454 -26.98 12.22 8.87
N TYR A 455 -26.85 12.26 10.19
CA TYR A 455 -27.14 13.44 11.00
C TYR A 455 -26.02 13.68 12.00
N TRP A 456 -25.04 14.50 11.60
CA TRP A 456 -23.85 14.81 12.42
C TRP A 456 -23.54 16.32 12.37
N PRO A 457 -24.15 17.13 13.25
CA PRO A 457 -23.88 18.57 13.33
C PRO A 457 -22.41 18.83 13.70
N MET A 458 -21.72 19.69 12.93
CA MET A 458 -20.27 19.89 13.06
C MET A 458 -19.87 20.88 14.17
N ILE A 459 -20.80 21.72 14.60
CA ILE A 459 -20.57 22.76 15.61
C ILE A 459 -21.56 22.60 16.77
N ILE A 460 -21.13 22.97 17.97
CA ILE A 460 -21.90 22.83 19.21
C ILE A 460 -23.21 23.60 19.12
N SER A 461 -23.20 24.78 18.49
CA SER A 461 -24.38 25.64 18.35
C SER A 461 -25.45 25.13 17.39
N GLN A 462 -25.15 24.15 16.53
CA GLN A 462 -26.11 23.58 15.57
C GLN A 462 -26.91 22.40 16.13
N THR A 463 -26.65 21.99 17.37
CA THR A 463 -27.31 20.84 17.98
C THR A 463 -27.72 21.11 19.41
N THR A 464 -28.86 20.57 19.79
CA THR A 464 -29.32 20.50 21.19
C THR A 464 -29.15 19.08 21.70
N ILE A 465 -29.60 18.08 20.93
CA ILE A 465 -29.66 16.69 21.39
C ILE A 465 -28.27 16.09 21.65
N PHE A 466 -27.26 16.45 20.86
CA PHE A 466 -25.90 15.92 21.06
C PHE A 466 -25.15 16.63 22.21
N ASN A 467 -25.68 17.75 22.72
CA ASN A 467 -25.17 18.39 23.93
C ASN A 467 -25.84 17.83 25.21
N MET A 468 -26.77 16.88 25.07
CA MET A 468 -27.52 16.28 26.18
C MET A 468 -27.04 14.86 26.49
N GLN A 469 -26.48 14.66 27.68
CA GLN A 469 -26.10 13.31 28.16
C GLN A 469 -27.29 12.34 28.22
N ALA A 470 -28.50 12.86 28.45
CA ALA A 470 -29.73 12.08 28.44
C ALA A 470 -30.02 11.39 27.09
N VAL A 471 -29.53 11.95 25.97
CA VAL A 471 -29.83 11.43 24.62
C VAL A 471 -28.77 10.43 24.12
N VAL A 472 -27.57 10.42 24.71
CA VAL A 472 -26.44 9.57 24.30
C VAL A 472 -26.82 8.09 24.11
N PRO A 473 -27.59 7.44 25.01
CA PRO A 473 -27.97 6.04 24.82
C PRO A 473 -28.77 5.80 23.54
N LEU A 474 -29.67 6.71 23.15
CA LEU A 474 -30.43 6.59 21.91
C LEU A 474 -29.55 6.93 20.69
N ALA A 475 -28.79 8.01 20.76
CA ALA A 475 -27.98 8.50 19.65
C ALA A 475 -26.90 7.49 19.20
N ASN A 476 -26.28 6.77 20.13
CA ASN A 476 -25.27 5.75 19.82
C ASN A 476 -25.88 4.46 19.25
N LEU A 477 -27.14 4.17 19.58
CA LEU A 477 -27.81 2.94 19.14
C LEU A 477 -28.48 3.11 17.79
N ILE A 478 -29.13 4.24 17.53
CA ILE A 478 -29.96 4.45 16.34
C ILE A 478 -29.18 4.44 15.02
N VAL A 479 -27.85 4.56 15.08
CA VAL A 479 -26.95 4.53 13.91
C VAL A 479 -26.50 3.11 13.51
N LYS A 480 -26.80 2.09 14.33
CA LYS A 480 -26.44 0.69 14.08
C LYS A 480 -27.16 0.13 12.85
N ASP A 481 -26.57 -0.90 12.23
CA ASP A 481 -27.18 -1.61 11.07
C ASP A 481 -28.46 -2.38 11.47
N THR A 482 -28.52 -2.85 12.72
CA THR A 482 -29.69 -3.52 13.30
C THR A 482 -29.79 -3.18 14.78
N LEU A 483 -31.01 -3.21 15.33
CA LEU A 483 -31.26 -3.01 16.76
C LEU A 483 -31.70 -4.32 17.40
N THR A 484 -31.21 -4.63 18.59
CA THR A 484 -31.75 -5.69 19.44
C THR A 484 -33.02 -5.22 20.17
N ASP A 485 -33.79 -6.12 20.80
CA ASP A 485 -34.98 -5.70 21.56
C ASP A 485 -34.59 -4.90 22.83
N GLU A 486 -33.40 -5.17 23.37
CA GLU A 486 -32.79 -4.38 24.44
C GLU A 486 -32.36 -2.98 23.96
N ASP A 487 -31.80 -2.87 22.75
CA ASP A 487 -31.49 -1.57 22.15
C ASP A 487 -32.78 -0.74 21.98
N VAL A 488 -33.87 -1.34 21.48
CA VAL A 488 -35.18 -0.67 21.35
C VAL A 488 -35.70 -0.21 22.71
N LEU A 489 -35.65 -1.06 23.73
CA LEU A 489 -36.07 -0.70 25.08
C LEU A 489 -35.24 0.48 25.64
N THR A 490 -33.93 0.50 25.38
CA THR A 490 -33.04 1.59 25.80
C THR A 490 -33.38 2.90 25.10
N CYS A 491 -33.68 2.85 23.79
CA CYS A 491 -34.19 4.00 23.05
C CYS A 491 -35.53 4.49 23.63
N GLN A 492 -36.48 3.60 23.92
CA GLN A 492 -37.78 3.98 24.50
C GLN A 492 -37.63 4.60 25.90
N LYS A 493 -36.79 4.03 26.77
CA LYS A 493 -36.46 4.60 28.09
C LYS A 493 -35.88 6.01 27.96
N THR A 494 -35.01 6.22 26.97
CA THR A 494 -34.45 7.54 26.67
C THR A 494 -35.56 8.54 26.31
N VAL A 495 -36.50 8.15 25.45
CA VAL A 495 -37.66 8.98 25.08
C VAL A 495 -38.52 9.31 26.30
N TYR A 496 -38.84 8.34 27.16
CA TYR A 496 -39.63 8.61 28.37
C TYR A 496 -38.92 9.53 29.36
N ASN A 497 -37.60 9.41 29.51
CA ASN A 497 -36.82 10.34 30.32
C ASN A 497 -36.92 11.78 29.79
N LEU A 498 -36.91 11.97 28.47
CA LEU A 498 -37.07 13.30 27.86
C LEU A 498 -38.48 13.88 28.09
N VAL A 499 -39.53 13.05 28.08
CA VAL A 499 -40.89 13.46 28.47
C VAL A 499 -40.93 13.92 29.92
N ASP A 500 -40.28 13.18 30.82
CA ASP A 500 -40.20 13.56 32.23
C ASP A 500 -39.43 14.87 32.44
N MET A 501 -38.36 15.10 31.67
CA MET A 501 -37.63 16.37 31.67
C MET A 501 -38.51 17.53 31.18
N GLU A 502 -39.28 17.34 30.09
CA GLU A 502 -40.22 18.34 29.57
C GLU A 502 -41.31 18.67 30.59
N ARG A 503 -41.89 17.65 31.23
CA ARG A 503 -42.89 17.82 32.29
C ARG A 503 -42.35 18.61 33.49
N LYS A 504 -41.07 18.43 33.84
CA LYS A 504 -40.38 19.18 34.89
C LYS A 504 -39.91 20.57 34.42
N SER A 505 -40.01 20.86 33.12
CA SER A 505 -39.50 22.07 32.48
C SER A 505 -37.99 22.28 32.75
N ASP A 506 -37.23 21.19 32.72
CA ASP A 506 -35.78 21.21 32.95
C ASP A 506 -35.04 22.09 31.90
N PRO A 507 -33.88 22.68 32.25
CA PRO A 507 -33.08 23.43 31.29
C PRO A 507 -32.45 22.54 30.20
N LEU A 508 -32.55 23.00 28.94
CA LEU A 508 -31.86 22.40 27.80
C LEU A 508 -30.64 23.23 27.36
N PRO A 509 -29.56 22.58 26.87
CA PRO A 509 -28.34 23.24 26.40
C PRO A 509 -28.50 23.80 24.99
N ILE A 510 -29.42 24.76 24.81
CA ILE A 510 -29.64 25.41 23.51
C ILE A 510 -28.71 26.60 23.35
N SER A 511 -28.00 26.65 22.22
CA SER A 511 -27.12 27.77 21.90
C SER A 511 -27.92 29.04 21.57
N THR A 512 -27.67 30.12 22.32
CA THR A 512 -28.28 31.44 22.07
C THR A 512 -27.35 32.37 21.28
N VAL A 513 -26.33 31.83 20.61
CA VAL A 513 -25.32 32.62 19.87
C VAL A 513 -26.03 33.46 18.80
N GLY A 514 -25.92 34.78 18.92
CA GLY A 514 -26.50 35.76 17.98
C GLY A 514 -27.85 36.36 18.37
N SER A 515 -28.54 35.84 19.39
CA SER A 515 -29.84 36.40 19.82
C SER A 515 -29.66 37.50 20.88
N ARG A 516 -29.70 38.78 20.47
CA ARG A 516 -29.90 39.90 21.41
C ARG A 516 -31.35 39.89 21.88
N GLY A 517 -31.65 39.20 22.98
CA GLY A 517 -32.98 39.15 23.58
C GLY A 517 -33.16 38.07 24.65
N LYS A 518 -34.34 38.03 25.28
CA LYS A 518 -34.75 36.88 26.11
C LYS A 518 -34.84 35.67 25.17
N GLY A 519 -34.01 34.64 25.41
CA GLY A 519 -33.99 33.42 24.61
C GLY A 519 -35.35 32.71 24.49
N PRO A 520 -35.47 31.70 23.62
CA PRO A 520 -36.73 30.99 23.40
C PRO A 520 -37.32 30.47 24.72
N LYS A 521 -38.65 30.57 24.85
CA LYS A 521 -39.41 30.03 26.00
C LYS A 521 -39.16 28.53 26.12
N ARG A 522 -39.26 27.97 27.33
CA ARG A 522 -39.04 26.53 27.61
C ARG A 522 -39.80 25.61 26.63
N ASP A 523 -41.07 25.89 26.37
CA ASP A 523 -41.88 25.10 25.42
C ASP A 523 -41.25 25.06 24.01
N GLU A 524 -40.69 26.19 23.57
CA GLU A 524 -40.02 26.31 22.28
C GLU A 524 -38.67 25.56 22.28
N GLN A 525 -37.97 25.53 23.41
CA GLN A 525 -36.72 24.76 23.57
C GLN A 525 -36.97 23.26 23.39
N TYR A 526 -37.99 22.72 24.06
CA TYR A 526 -38.38 21.32 23.93
C TYR A 526 -38.92 21.00 22.53
N ARG A 527 -39.65 21.93 21.88
CA ARG A 527 -40.08 21.78 20.48
C ARG A 527 -38.89 21.62 19.53
N ILE A 528 -37.85 22.44 19.67
CA ILE A 528 -36.62 22.35 18.86
C ILE A 528 -35.92 21.00 19.11
N MET A 529 -35.75 20.62 20.37
CA MET A 529 -35.13 19.35 20.76
C MET A 529 -35.87 18.13 20.17
N TRP A 530 -37.20 18.08 20.28
CA TRP A 530 -37.99 16.98 19.72
C TRP A 530 -37.92 16.89 18.19
N ASN A 531 -37.94 18.04 17.50
CA ASN A 531 -37.78 18.08 16.04
C ASN A 531 -36.40 17.59 15.60
N GLU A 532 -35.35 17.95 16.37
CA GLU A 532 -33.99 17.50 16.11
C GLU A 532 -33.85 15.98 16.33
N LEU A 533 -34.36 15.47 17.45
CA LEU A 533 -34.36 14.04 17.76
C LEU A 533 -35.13 13.24 16.69
N GLU A 534 -36.29 13.73 16.27
CA GLU A 534 -37.07 13.13 15.20
C GLU A 534 -36.29 13.13 13.87
N THR A 535 -35.56 14.20 13.56
CA THR A 535 -34.71 14.30 12.36
C THR A 535 -33.62 13.24 12.37
N LEU A 536 -32.93 13.06 13.52
CA LEU A 536 -31.96 11.99 13.71
C LEU A 536 -32.60 10.63 13.45
N VAL A 537 -33.69 10.28 14.15
CA VAL A 537 -34.29 8.95 14.01
C VAL A 537 -34.83 8.69 12.60
N LYS A 538 -35.46 9.68 11.95
CA LYS A 538 -35.96 9.57 10.57
C LYS A 538 -34.86 9.23 9.57
N ALA A 539 -33.63 9.67 9.80
CA ALA A 539 -32.49 9.35 8.94
C ALA A 539 -32.11 7.85 8.97
N HIS A 540 -32.64 7.08 9.93
CA HIS A 540 -32.31 5.66 10.14
C HIS A 540 -33.49 4.70 10.01
N VAL A 541 -34.72 5.20 9.84
CA VAL A 541 -35.93 4.37 9.73
C VAL A 541 -35.84 3.30 8.64
N GLY A 542 -35.26 3.63 7.49
CA GLY A 542 -35.10 2.69 6.37
C GLY A 542 -34.14 1.52 6.64
N THR A 543 -33.48 1.49 7.80
CA THR A 543 -32.48 0.47 8.14
C THR A 543 -33.11 -0.81 8.68
N SER A 544 -34.17 -0.71 9.53
CA SER A 544 -34.95 -1.87 9.96
C SER A 544 -36.29 -1.46 10.59
N GLU A 545 -37.25 -2.39 10.65
CA GLU A 545 -38.55 -2.18 11.33
C GLU A 545 -38.40 -1.77 12.81
N ARG A 546 -37.27 -2.13 13.45
CA ARG A 546 -36.99 -1.77 14.83
C ARG A 546 -36.67 -0.28 14.97
N HIS A 547 -36.05 0.34 13.97
CA HIS A 547 -35.85 1.80 13.92
C HIS A 547 -37.18 2.53 13.76
N GLN A 548 -38.10 1.96 12.95
CA GLN A 548 -39.46 2.47 12.81
C GLN A 548 -40.24 2.46 14.14
N ARG A 549 -40.13 1.38 14.93
CA ARG A 549 -40.73 1.30 16.28
C ARG A 549 -40.23 2.40 17.23
N VAL A 550 -38.95 2.80 17.13
CA VAL A 550 -38.41 3.91 17.93
C VAL A 550 -39.02 5.25 17.49
N LEU A 551 -39.20 5.47 16.19
CA LEU A 551 -39.85 6.68 15.67
C LEU A 551 -41.32 6.79 16.13
N GLU A 552 -42.05 5.67 16.14
CA GLU A 552 -43.43 5.61 16.62
C GLU A 552 -43.52 5.98 18.10
N CYS A 553 -42.57 5.50 18.92
CA CYS A 553 -42.48 5.89 20.33
C CYS A 553 -42.28 7.40 20.50
N ILE A 554 -41.38 8.02 19.73
CA ILE A 554 -41.15 9.48 19.76
C ILE A 554 -42.42 10.24 19.34
N SER A 555 -43.07 9.78 18.29
CA SER A 555 -44.29 10.41 17.75
C SER A 555 -45.48 10.31 18.71
N ALA A 556 -45.58 9.23 19.49
CA ALA A 556 -46.59 9.06 20.53
C ALA A 556 -46.32 9.92 21.78
N CYS A 557 -45.05 10.19 22.09
CA CYS A 557 -44.64 10.89 23.30
C CYS A 557 -44.56 12.41 23.15
N ARG A 558 -44.32 12.93 21.94
CA ARG A 558 -44.26 14.38 21.70
C ARG A 558 -45.63 15.05 21.82
N SER A 559 -45.64 16.26 22.36
CA SER A 559 -46.82 17.14 22.30
C SER A 559 -47.19 17.44 20.83
N LYS A 560 -48.48 17.34 20.50
CA LYS A 560 -48.98 17.53 19.12
C LYS A 560 -48.74 18.97 18.65
N PRO A 561 -48.47 19.20 17.35
CA PRO A 561 -48.30 20.55 16.82
C PRO A 561 -49.57 21.38 17.05
N PRO A 562 -49.47 22.67 17.42
CA PRO A 562 -50.62 23.52 17.72
C PRO A 562 -51.62 23.68 16.55
N GLU A 563 -51.20 23.47 15.29
CA GLU A 563 -52.10 23.48 14.13
C GLU A 563 -53.16 22.36 14.16
N GLU A 564 -52.85 21.20 14.75
CA GLU A 564 -53.79 20.09 14.86
C GLU A 564 -54.81 20.30 15.99
N GLU A 565 -54.41 21.02 17.05
CA GLU A 565 -55.30 21.50 18.12
C GLU A 565 -56.25 22.58 17.62
N GLU A 566 -55.78 23.53 16.79
CA GLU A 566 -56.63 24.57 16.21
C GLU A 566 -57.68 24.00 15.24
N ARG A 567 -57.33 22.98 14.44
CA ARG A 567 -58.30 22.28 13.58
C ARG A 567 -59.40 21.59 14.40
N LYS A 568 -59.08 20.98 15.53
CA LYS A 568 -60.07 20.38 16.44
C LYS A 568 -60.93 21.42 17.15
N LYS A 569 -60.36 22.58 17.53
CA LYS A 569 -61.10 23.72 18.09
C LYS A 569 -62.05 24.37 17.06
N ARG A 570 -61.66 24.42 15.78
CA ARG A 570 -62.53 24.89 14.68
C ARG A 570 -63.65 23.89 14.33
N GLY A 571 -63.40 22.58 14.43
CA GLY A 571 -64.43 21.55 14.23
C GLY A 571 -65.52 21.60 15.31
N ARG A 572 -65.14 21.68 16.58
CA ARG A 572 -66.09 21.75 17.71
C ARG A 572 -66.95 23.02 17.72
N LYS A 573 -66.41 24.14 17.23
CA LYS A 573 -67.15 25.42 17.16
C LYS A 573 -68.18 25.46 16.01
N ARG A 574 -68.17 24.47 15.11
CA ARG A 574 -69.10 24.35 13.98
C ARG A 574 -70.33 23.50 14.34
N GLU A 575 -70.15 22.46 15.16
CA GLU A 575 -71.26 21.62 15.67
C GLU A 575 -72.13 22.37 16.70
N ASP A 576 -71.55 23.19 17.59
CA ASP A 576 -72.31 23.97 18.58
C ASP A 576 -73.15 25.13 17.98
N LYS A 577 -73.03 25.40 16.67
CA LYS A 577 -73.71 26.52 16.00
C LYS A 577 -74.84 26.09 15.05
N GLU A 578 -75.02 24.78 14.81
CA GLU A 578 -76.11 24.26 13.96
C GLU A 578 -77.41 23.95 14.74
N ASP A 579 -77.37 23.89 16.07
CA ASP A 579 -78.53 23.52 16.90
C ASP A 579 -79.42 24.71 17.35
N LYS A 580 -79.22 25.91 16.78
CA LYS A 580 -79.88 27.14 17.30
C LYS A 580 -80.41 28.13 16.26
N THR A 581 -80.78 27.70 15.06
CA THR A 581 -81.51 28.55 14.10
C THR A 581 -82.44 27.75 13.18
N GLU A 582 -83.52 27.21 13.75
CA GLU A 582 -84.78 27.00 13.01
C GLU A 582 -85.81 28.03 13.50
N LYS A 583 -85.96 29.15 12.78
CA LYS A 583 -87.25 29.84 12.52
C LYS A 583 -87.04 31.17 11.79
N ASN A 584 -87.89 31.34 10.78
CA ASN A 584 -88.24 32.53 9.98
C ASN A 584 -87.40 32.85 8.73
N GLY A 585 -88.07 32.68 7.57
CA GLY A 585 -87.78 33.35 6.30
C GLY A 585 -88.08 34.85 6.35
N LYS A 586 -87.93 35.65 5.27
CA LYS A 586 -88.11 35.38 3.84
C LYS A 586 -87.54 36.57 3.04
N ASP A 587 -86.97 36.30 1.85
CA ASP A 587 -86.72 37.07 0.60
C ASP A 587 -86.19 38.53 0.67
N THR A 588 -85.20 39.01 -0.12
CA THR A 588 -85.16 39.08 -1.60
C THR A 588 -83.79 39.60 -2.11
N GLU A 589 -83.41 39.15 -3.33
CA GLU A 589 -82.56 39.78 -4.38
C GLU A 589 -81.00 39.64 -4.47
N GLU A 590 -80.59 38.82 -5.45
CA GLU A 590 -79.60 39.01 -6.54
C GLU A 590 -78.29 39.80 -6.34
N LYS A 591 -77.15 39.11 -6.56
CA LYS A 591 -76.10 39.47 -7.55
C LYS A 591 -74.91 38.50 -7.58
N GLY A 592 -74.47 38.13 -8.79
CA GLY A 592 -73.04 38.13 -9.15
C GLY A 592 -72.32 36.79 -9.27
N TRP A 593 -72.28 36.24 -10.48
CA TRP A 593 -71.22 35.33 -10.94
C TRP A 593 -69.86 36.05 -11.06
N THR A 594 -68.79 35.25 -11.01
CA THR A 594 -67.38 35.53 -11.41
C THR A 594 -66.56 36.50 -10.56
N THR A 595 -65.46 36.01 -9.95
CA THR A 595 -64.08 36.54 -10.03
C THR A 595 -63.14 35.71 -9.13
N ASP A 596 -62.63 34.60 -9.66
CA ASP A 596 -61.50 33.85 -9.08
C ASP A 596 -60.52 33.54 -10.23
N SER A 597 -59.79 34.57 -10.69
CA SER A 597 -58.69 34.41 -11.67
C SER A 597 -57.67 35.58 -11.74
N GLU A 598 -57.62 36.52 -10.79
CA GLU A 598 -56.69 37.68 -10.89
C GLU A 598 -55.98 38.09 -9.59
N ARG A 599 -55.34 37.13 -8.89
CA ARG A 599 -54.37 37.46 -7.82
C ARG A 599 -53.05 36.69 -7.88
N LEU A 600 -52.71 36.10 -9.02
CA LEU A 600 -51.45 35.39 -9.23
C LEU A 600 -50.72 35.82 -10.52
N LYS A 601 -50.54 37.13 -10.74
CA LYS A 601 -49.63 37.67 -11.78
C LYS A 601 -48.86 38.95 -11.39
N GLY A 602 -48.82 39.32 -10.11
CA GLY A 602 -48.27 40.60 -9.65
C GLY A 602 -46.85 40.58 -9.02
N VAL A 603 -46.10 39.48 -9.08
CA VAL A 603 -44.81 39.37 -8.33
C VAL A 603 -43.61 38.97 -9.21
N MET A 604 -43.79 38.73 -10.52
CA MET A 604 -42.69 38.30 -11.41
C MET A 604 -42.05 39.40 -12.29
N GLU A 605 -42.36 40.68 -12.07
CA GLU A 605 -41.78 41.79 -12.86
C GLU A 605 -40.88 42.76 -12.05
N ARG A 606 -40.35 42.34 -10.89
CA ARG A 606 -39.58 43.24 -9.99
C ARG A 606 -38.12 42.88 -9.71
N GLU A 607 -37.49 42.03 -10.52
CA GLU A 607 -36.05 41.71 -10.38
C GLU A 607 -35.31 41.65 -11.73
N LYS A 608 -35.52 42.64 -12.61
CA LYS A 608 -34.76 42.69 -13.88
C LYS A 608 -34.16 44.04 -14.28
N ASP A 609 -34.22 45.08 -13.45
CA ASP A 609 -33.77 46.43 -13.83
C ASP A 609 -32.89 47.15 -12.78
N GLU A 610 -31.99 46.45 -12.09
CA GLU A 610 -30.95 47.13 -11.28
C GLU A 610 -29.57 46.47 -11.42
N GLN A 611 -29.06 46.40 -12.66
CA GLN A 611 -27.66 46.11 -12.90
C GLN A 611 -27.14 46.81 -14.17
N SER A 612 -27.10 48.14 -14.12
CA SER A 612 -26.26 48.96 -15.00
C SER A 612 -26.11 50.39 -14.46
N GLU A 613 -24.85 50.88 -14.51
CA GLU A 613 -24.35 52.26 -14.24
C GLU A 613 -24.07 52.56 -12.74
N CYS A 614 -22.89 52.98 -12.28
CA CYS A 614 -21.73 53.74 -12.78
C CYS A 614 -20.44 53.17 -12.13
N GLU A 615 -19.19 53.39 -12.56
CA GLU A 615 -18.59 54.62 -13.09
C GLU A 615 -17.26 54.28 -13.80
N ILE A 616 -17.02 54.97 -14.92
CA ILE A 616 -15.85 54.86 -15.79
C ILE A 616 -14.85 55.95 -15.39
N ILE A 617 -13.59 55.59 -15.11
CA ILE A 617 -12.45 56.52 -15.19
C ILE A 617 -11.51 56.00 -16.29
N LYS A 618 -11.30 56.84 -17.30
CA LYS A 618 -10.39 56.66 -18.44
C LYS A 618 -9.00 57.18 -18.08
N ASP A 619 -7.94 56.50 -18.52
CA ASP A 619 -6.89 57.06 -19.40
C ASP A 619 -5.68 56.12 -19.57
N SER A 620 -5.60 55.40 -20.69
CA SER A 620 -4.52 55.48 -21.70
C SER A 620 -4.48 54.25 -22.62
N PRO A 621 -4.15 54.42 -23.92
CA PRO A 621 -4.30 53.39 -24.95
C PRO A 621 -2.97 52.77 -25.37
N ASP A 622 -2.85 51.45 -25.33
CA ASP A 622 -2.01 50.76 -26.32
C ASP A 622 -2.40 49.28 -26.53
N SER A 623 -2.97 49.00 -27.71
CA SER A 623 -2.89 47.72 -28.46
C SER A 623 -3.75 46.49 -27.99
N PRO A 624 -4.07 45.52 -28.89
CA PRO A 624 -5.22 45.52 -29.80
C PRO A 624 -6.21 44.34 -29.57
N GLU A 625 -7.37 44.39 -30.25
CA GLU A 625 -8.49 43.42 -30.20
C GLU A 625 -8.13 41.99 -30.63
N PRO A 626 -8.71 40.94 -30.00
CA PRO A 626 -8.77 39.60 -30.58
C PRO A 626 -10.12 39.30 -31.26
N LEU A 627 -9.97 38.75 -32.47
CA LEU A 627 -10.97 38.28 -33.41
C LEU A 627 -11.82 37.09 -32.92
N ASN A 628 -13.11 37.18 -33.25
CA ASN A 628 -14.04 36.11 -33.66
C ASN A 628 -14.36 34.94 -32.71
N LYS A 629 -15.58 35.04 -32.15
CA LYS A 629 -16.66 34.03 -32.07
C LYS A 629 -16.25 32.56 -32.25
N LYS A 630 -16.28 31.80 -31.15
CA LYS A 630 -16.54 30.34 -31.17
C LYS A 630 -17.98 30.05 -30.73
N PRO A 631 -18.62 28.99 -31.25
CA PRO A 631 -20.06 28.75 -31.09
C PRO A 631 -20.38 28.25 -29.68
N ARG A 632 -21.54 28.66 -29.16
CA ARG A 632 -22.19 28.06 -27.99
C ARG A 632 -22.47 26.58 -28.29
N LEU A 633 -21.80 25.67 -27.60
CA LEU A 633 -22.24 24.29 -27.45
C LEU A 633 -23.21 24.24 -26.27
N ALA A 634 -24.38 23.67 -26.52
CA ALA A 634 -25.44 23.49 -25.55
C ALA A 634 -24.95 22.64 -24.38
N THR A 635 -24.94 23.22 -23.18
CA THR A 635 -24.96 22.46 -21.95
C THR A 635 -26.29 21.71 -21.93
N GLU A 636 -26.29 20.40 -22.14
CA GLU A 636 -27.42 19.59 -21.69
C GLU A 636 -27.54 19.84 -20.19
N GLU A 637 -28.62 20.51 -19.80
CA GLU A 637 -29.08 20.54 -18.42
C GLU A 637 -29.29 19.10 -17.99
N GLN A 638 -28.28 18.51 -17.35
CA GLN A 638 -28.49 17.35 -16.50
C GLN A 638 -29.59 17.74 -15.52
N GLN A 639 -30.75 17.08 -15.68
CA GLN A 639 -31.83 17.19 -14.72
C GLN A 639 -31.25 17.08 -13.31
N PRO A 640 -31.52 18.04 -12.42
CA PRO A 640 -31.06 17.92 -11.05
C PRO A 640 -31.59 16.58 -10.51
N PRO A 641 -30.75 15.74 -9.90
CA PRO A 641 -31.23 14.51 -9.30
C PRO A 641 -32.34 14.89 -8.32
N GLU A 642 -33.45 14.14 -8.35
CA GLU A 642 -34.57 14.33 -7.45
C GLU A 642 -34.03 14.65 -6.06
N LYS A 643 -34.35 15.85 -5.56
CA LYS A 643 -34.00 16.26 -4.20
C LYS A 643 -34.68 15.28 -3.25
N SER A 644 -33.96 14.25 -2.83
CA SER A 644 -34.35 13.47 -1.66
C SER A 644 -34.52 14.48 -0.52
N LYS A 645 -35.74 14.57 0.02
CA LYS A 645 -36.11 15.50 1.10
C LYS A 645 -35.57 14.97 2.44
N GLY A 646 -34.26 14.73 2.53
CA GLY A 646 -33.60 14.17 3.70
C GLY A 646 -32.19 14.73 3.90
N PRO A 647 -31.66 14.67 5.14
CA PRO A 647 -30.29 15.12 5.42
C PRO A 647 -29.27 14.25 4.67
N VAL A 648 -28.27 14.91 4.07
CA VAL A 648 -27.19 14.27 3.30
C VAL A 648 -26.02 13.97 4.25
N SER A 649 -25.48 12.76 4.19
CA SER A 649 -24.37 12.35 5.09
C SER A 649 -23.11 13.21 4.89
N LEU A 650 -22.31 13.41 5.94
CA LEU A 650 -21.01 14.11 5.82
C LEU A 650 -20.09 13.40 4.83
N LEU A 651 -20.11 12.06 4.78
CA LEU A 651 -19.34 11.30 3.81
C LEU A 651 -19.74 11.65 2.37
N THR A 652 -21.05 11.77 2.11
CA THR A 652 -21.56 12.16 0.79
C THR A 652 -21.18 13.60 0.47
N LEU A 653 -21.30 14.54 1.42
CA LEU A 653 -20.87 15.93 1.23
C LEU A 653 -19.39 16.03 0.90
N TRP A 654 -18.54 15.32 1.64
CA TRP A 654 -17.10 15.25 1.39
C TRP A 654 -16.81 14.63 0.01
N THR A 655 -17.42 13.48 -0.30
CA THR A 655 -17.22 12.78 -1.58
C THR A 655 -17.63 13.64 -2.76
N ASN A 656 -18.75 14.36 -2.66
CA ASN A 656 -19.22 15.27 -3.69
C ASN A 656 -18.27 16.46 -3.86
N ARG A 657 -17.80 17.06 -2.75
CA ARG A 657 -16.83 18.15 -2.79
C ARG A 657 -15.51 17.73 -3.42
N ILE A 658 -14.98 16.56 -3.07
CA ILE A 658 -13.75 16.02 -3.65
C ILE A 658 -13.95 15.70 -5.14
N THR A 659 -15.05 15.07 -5.51
CA THR A 659 -15.39 14.79 -6.91
C THR A 659 -15.48 16.07 -7.73
N GLN A 660 -16.14 17.11 -7.20
CA GLN A 660 -16.24 18.42 -7.86
C GLN A 660 -14.90 19.17 -7.92
N ALA A 661 -14.06 19.07 -6.88
CA ALA A 661 -12.73 19.66 -6.90
C ALA A 661 -11.81 18.95 -7.90
N ASN A 662 -11.91 17.62 -8.00
CA ASN A 662 -11.16 16.80 -8.96
C ASN A 662 -11.63 17.05 -10.40
N SER A 663 -12.95 17.20 -10.63
CA SER A 663 -13.50 17.53 -11.95
C SER A 663 -13.11 18.93 -12.44
N ARG A 664 -12.71 19.83 -11.53
CA ARG A 664 -12.15 21.15 -11.88
C ARG A 664 -10.65 21.13 -12.17
N LYS A 665 -9.92 20.13 -11.64
CA LYS A 665 -8.45 20.00 -11.81
C LYS A 665 -8.04 19.21 -13.05
N HIS A 666 -8.97 18.46 -13.65
CA HIS A 666 -8.75 17.71 -14.88
C HIS A 666 -9.89 18.02 -15.86
N GLN A 667 -9.57 18.27 -17.13
CA GLN A 667 -10.60 18.16 -18.17
C GLN A 667 -11.20 16.77 -18.08
N GLU A 668 -12.54 16.69 -18.10
CA GLU A 668 -13.24 15.41 -18.09
C GLU A 668 -12.67 14.54 -19.22
N PHE A 669 -12.29 13.31 -18.89
CA PHE A 669 -11.74 12.38 -19.86
C PHE A 669 -12.77 12.16 -20.96
N ALA A 670 -12.51 12.69 -22.16
CA ALA A 670 -13.48 12.70 -23.27
C ALA A 670 -14.02 11.31 -23.61
N GLY A 671 -13.25 10.26 -23.37
CA GLY A 671 -13.69 8.87 -23.57
C GLY A 671 -14.80 8.40 -22.62
N ARG A 672 -15.14 9.14 -21.54
CA ARG A 672 -16.33 8.84 -20.72
C ARG A 672 -17.63 9.16 -21.45
N LEU A 673 -17.65 10.22 -22.26
CA LEU A 673 -18.82 10.61 -23.05
C LEU A 673 -19.16 9.55 -24.12
N SER A 674 -18.16 8.80 -24.57
CA SER A 674 -18.29 7.71 -25.54
C SER A 674 -18.15 6.30 -24.92
N SER A 675 -18.14 6.21 -23.59
CA SER A 675 -17.96 4.92 -22.90
C SER A 675 -19.23 4.08 -22.92
N VAL A 676 -19.09 2.79 -23.22
CA VAL A 676 -20.15 1.80 -23.01
C VAL A 676 -19.78 1.03 -21.74
N ASN A 677 -20.70 0.95 -20.77
CA ASN A 677 -20.47 0.30 -19.47
C ASN A 677 -19.28 0.84 -18.66
N ASN A 678 -19.07 2.16 -18.61
CA ASN A 678 -17.93 2.80 -17.93
C ASN A 678 -16.55 2.34 -18.45
N LYS A 679 -16.47 1.73 -19.64
CA LYS A 679 -15.22 1.39 -20.32
C LYS A 679 -15.11 2.23 -21.58
N ALA A 680 -14.01 2.98 -21.67
CA ALA A 680 -13.69 3.78 -22.84
C ALA A 680 -12.61 3.08 -23.66
N GLU A 681 -12.87 2.85 -24.94
CA GLU A 681 -11.84 2.32 -25.84
C GLU A 681 -10.81 3.41 -26.15
N LEU A 682 -9.55 3.12 -25.85
CA LEU A 682 -8.42 3.99 -26.22
C LEU A 682 -7.91 3.60 -27.62
N TYR A 683 -7.39 4.59 -28.36
CA TYR A 683 -6.74 4.40 -29.66
C TYR A 683 -7.63 3.85 -30.78
N GLN A 684 -8.88 4.31 -30.88
CA GLN A 684 -9.77 3.94 -31.99
C GLN A 684 -9.15 4.24 -33.38
N HIS A 685 -8.34 5.30 -33.50
CA HIS A 685 -7.60 5.64 -34.72
C HIS A 685 -6.55 4.58 -35.13
N LEU A 686 -6.01 3.79 -34.18
CA LEU A 686 -5.12 2.67 -34.51
C LEU A 686 -5.87 1.43 -35.00
N LYS A 687 -7.19 1.34 -34.75
CA LYS A 687 -8.05 0.32 -35.40
C LYS A 687 -8.36 0.72 -36.85
N GLU A 688 -8.49 2.01 -37.14
CA GLU A 688 -8.71 2.52 -38.50
C GLU A 688 -7.47 2.39 -39.41
N GLU A 689 -6.26 2.52 -38.85
CA GLU A 689 -5.01 2.34 -39.63
C GLU A 689 -4.67 0.87 -39.94
N ASN A 690 -5.20 -0.08 -39.16
CA ASN A 690 -5.04 -1.53 -39.39
C ASN A 690 -6.35 -2.16 -39.88
N GLY A 691 -6.99 -1.54 -40.88
CA GLY A 691 -8.22 -2.03 -41.49
C GLY A 691 -8.13 -3.50 -41.93
N MET A 692 -8.60 -4.40 -41.09
CA MET A 692 -9.12 -5.70 -41.50
C MET A 692 -10.64 -5.63 -41.43
N ASP A 693 -11.22 -5.15 -42.52
CA ASP A 693 -12.61 -5.49 -42.86
C ASP A 693 -12.69 -7.00 -43.05
N VAL A 694 -13.35 -7.68 -42.11
CA VAL A 694 -13.88 -9.03 -42.33
C VAL A 694 -15.40 -8.92 -42.31
N HIS A 695 -15.95 -8.36 -43.38
CA HIS A 695 -17.27 -8.76 -43.84
C HIS A 695 -17.07 -9.82 -44.92
N GLU A 696 -17.43 -11.06 -44.59
CA GLU A 696 -17.66 -12.14 -45.54
C GLU A 696 -18.57 -11.66 -46.68
N ASN A 697 -18.07 -11.64 -47.92
CA ASN A 697 -18.56 -12.56 -48.94
C ASN A 697 -17.91 -12.30 -50.32
N GLY A 698 -17.35 -13.37 -50.89
CA GLY A 698 -17.64 -13.73 -52.27
C GLY A 698 -16.75 -13.16 -53.38
N LYS A 699 -15.92 -14.07 -53.91
CA LYS A 699 -15.53 -14.24 -55.34
C LYS A 699 -14.46 -13.30 -55.95
N ALA A 700 -13.33 -13.96 -56.17
CA ALA A 700 -12.67 -14.18 -57.47
C ALA A 700 -11.63 -13.15 -57.98
N THR A 701 -10.43 -13.72 -58.21
CA THR A 701 -9.44 -13.42 -59.27
C THR A 701 -8.81 -12.02 -59.25
N ARG A 702 -7.49 -11.85 -59.32
CA ARG A 702 -6.47 -12.59 -60.06
C ARG A 702 -5.09 -12.23 -59.52
#